data_AF-A0A4S1CCD6-F1
#
_entry.id   AF-A0A4S1CCD6-F1
#
_cell.length_a   1.000
_cell.length_b   1.000
_cell.length_c   1.000
_cell.angle_alpha   90.00
_cell.angle_beta   90.00
_cell.angle_gamma   90.00
#
_symmetry.space_group_name_H-M   'P 1'
#
loop_
_entity.id
_entity.type
_entity.pdbx_description
1 polymer ?
#
loop_
_entity_poly.entity_id
_entity_poly.type
_entity_poly.pdbx_seq_one_letter_code
_entity_poly.pdbx_strand_id
1 'polypeptide(L)'
;MLALDSTIGCIEVAESEVLDLFRSAPVTRSSSPGSRPESMEAHLCAIRKKTLVKVYLTFVVNDRKIFVYTAPGKGTSEAEYSRDLEEALECARAMGFSPERVDLSYSPAMREVVVRNSKILRLPGAKVAAALKQGLAGAPTLPIAQKAQVKEEAPPATTAPTPLLSPAIQAPPASRQEASEPGSQPKAETGKAHQALLAERDALTAQLRQLSLQHQQDAEELSAAREACAALTAEKEAILGQARQTEEELHVKEAKAAQALDEAAGLATRLEALTRQHASTEQEHEAMVENLAQARQDLAQLAEERDAALESERKAGERQRETAAKLEEAHLELERLRREREDASQRLTAVTQEKERQEQELAELRRLLSETEAAQDAAQHRAALLEQQQATAESEPDDLRGELQRIGEERDDALRRATASDEKLGAAEAELADLRHDLADLRRELEQVQAERDQALPAAAPQLEKSPADDWPYRPHLESPKVQQKDDGSRQSPLPLPPNPAFGEVARFEEFNVPQQQEHDWSATPPSSGPTAGADVASPPPGQEEPFFVPLGDLAGGGFHFGADDGAPILFMLESGLSAIEVRNTEDVLELHHSINNAYLSPEGNGGQESCQGYICCLRKEDKKEVFAAIYGTQSKRTRVYLPEEQPQDDDSYVRTVRGAICFAEEVGLMMEPVSLEGSAEKKMERLKRCPALRLVGPA
;
A
#
# COMPACT_ATOMS: atom_id res chain seq x y z
N MET A 1 35.01 -19.83 1.09
CA MET A 1 35.24 -19.54 2.53
C MET A 1 34.72 -18.15 2.85
N LEU A 2 33.85 -18.05 3.85
CA LEU A 2 33.33 -16.79 4.36
C LEU A 2 34.25 -16.19 5.44
N ALA A 3 34.44 -14.87 5.41
CA ALA A 3 35.19 -14.10 6.41
C ALA A 3 34.25 -13.11 7.13
N LEU A 4 34.50 -12.86 8.42
CA LEU A 4 33.78 -11.85 9.19
C LEU A 4 34.13 -10.45 8.67
N ASP A 5 33.14 -9.72 8.17
CA ASP A 5 33.26 -8.31 7.78
C ASP A 5 32.75 -7.43 8.93
N SER A 6 33.68 -7.08 9.81
CA SER A 6 33.43 -6.19 10.95
C SER A 6 33.28 -4.71 10.57
N THR A 7 33.14 -4.38 9.28
CA THR A 7 32.81 -3.03 8.81
C THR A 7 31.33 -2.88 8.46
N ILE A 8 30.61 -3.98 8.18
CA ILE A 8 29.17 -3.98 7.87
C ILE A 8 28.34 -4.16 9.15
N GLY A 9 27.57 -3.14 9.53
CA GLY A 9 26.62 -3.21 10.66
C GLY A 9 25.19 -3.58 10.24
N CYS A 10 24.84 -3.24 9.00
CA CYS A 10 23.60 -3.60 8.28
C CYS A 10 23.89 -3.55 6.79
N ILE A 11 23.14 -4.29 5.97
CA ILE A 11 23.39 -4.34 4.53
C ILE A 11 22.43 -3.37 3.82
N GLU A 12 22.98 -2.30 3.27
CA GLU A 12 22.22 -1.34 2.46
C GLU A 12 22.05 -1.88 1.02
N VAL A 13 20.78 -2.02 0.62
CA VAL A 13 20.34 -2.73 -0.59
C VAL A 13 18.92 -2.27 -1.01
N ALA A 14 18.69 -2.06 -2.30
CA ALA A 14 17.33 -1.84 -2.82
C ALA A 14 16.56 -3.16 -2.93
N GLU A 15 15.23 -3.13 -2.85
CA GLU A 15 14.37 -4.32 -2.99
C GLU A 15 14.63 -5.08 -4.30
N SER A 16 14.87 -4.38 -5.40
CA SER A 16 15.21 -4.90 -6.74
C SER A 16 16.62 -5.53 -6.85
N GLU A 17 17.49 -5.34 -5.85
CA GLU A 17 18.83 -5.94 -5.77
C GLU A 17 18.85 -7.26 -4.97
N VAL A 18 17.82 -7.57 -4.17
CA VAL A 18 17.76 -8.82 -3.38
C VAL A 18 17.25 -9.97 -4.26
N LEU A 19 18.12 -10.94 -4.54
CA LEU A 19 17.79 -12.14 -5.32
C LEU A 19 17.17 -13.24 -4.45
N ASP A 20 17.83 -13.53 -3.33
CA ASP A 20 17.41 -14.54 -2.36
C ASP A 20 17.53 -14.00 -0.93
N LEU A 21 16.59 -14.41 -0.08
CA LEU A 21 16.60 -14.17 1.36
C LEU A 21 16.22 -15.47 2.07
N PHE A 22 17.00 -15.87 3.08
CA PHE A 22 16.70 -16.98 3.96
C PHE A 22 16.72 -16.50 5.41
N ARG A 23 15.84 -17.06 6.23
CA ARG A 23 15.73 -16.78 7.66
C ARG A 23 15.59 -18.09 8.43
N SER A 24 16.28 -18.20 9.55
CA SER A 24 16.11 -19.32 10.48
C SER A 24 15.30 -18.90 11.71
N ALA A 25 14.68 -19.88 12.36
CA ALA A 25 14.12 -19.70 13.69
C ALA A 25 15.22 -19.36 14.72
N PRO A 26 14.90 -18.60 15.79
CA PRO A 26 15.86 -18.27 16.84
C PRO A 26 16.36 -19.53 17.57
N VAL A 27 17.68 -19.74 17.55
CA VAL A 27 18.37 -20.81 18.28
C VAL A 27 18.96 -20.22 19.55
N THR A 28 18.61 -20.80 20.70
CA THR A 28 19.16 -20.39 22.00
C THR A 28 20.50 -21.09 22.24
N ARG A 29 21.56 -20.32 22.48
CA ARG A 29 22.90 -20.85 22.82
C ARG A 29 23.41 -20.30 24.15
N SER A 30 24.01 -21.18 24.95
CA SER A 30 24.77 -20.79 26.14
C SER A 30 26.26 -20.74 25.77
N SER A 31 26.87 -19.56 25.85
CA SER A 31 28.27 -19.36 25.43
C SER A 31 29.27 -19.86 26.47
N SER A 32 28.86 -19.93 27.74
CA SER A 32 29.59 -20.59 28.83
C SER A 32 28.64 -21.08 29.93
N PRO A 33 29.04 -22.06 30.76
CA PRO A 33 28.27 -22.48 31.92
C PRO A 33 28.06 -21.28 32.88
N GLY A 34 26.82 -20.83 33.03
CA GLY A 34 26.45 -19.68 33.85
C GLY A 34 26.30 -18.34 33.10
N SER A 35 26.61 -18.26 31.80
CA SER A 35 26.17 -17.14 30.97
C SER A 35 24.64 -17.14 30.81
N ARG A 36 24.03 -15.97 30.62
CA ARG A 36 22.61 -15.94 30.20
C ARG A 36 22.50 -16.53 28.80
N PRO A 37 21.52 -17.41 28.53
CA PRO A 37 21.29 -17.94 27.20
C PRO A 37 21.06 -16.77 26.22
N GLU A 38 21.81 -16.76 25.13
CA GLU A 38 21.66 -15.78 24.05
C GLU A 38 20.80 -16.39 22.94
N SER A 39 19.76 -15.68 22.52
CA SER A 39 18.99 -16.03 21.32
C SER A 39 19.75 -15.54 20.09
N MET A 40 19.93 -16.41 19.10
CA MET A 40 20.60 -16.09 17.84
C MET A 40 19.72 -16.48 16.66
N GLU A 41 19.50 -15.57 15.71
CA GLU A 41 18.86 -15.85 14.41
C GLU A 41 19.93 -15.77 13.31
N ALA A 42 19.97 -16.75 12.41
CA ALA A 42 20.77 -16.68 11.18
C ALA A 42 19.91 -16.20 10.01
N HIS A 43 20.40 -15.21 9.26
CA HIS A 43 19.82 -14.76 7.99
C HIS A 43 20.88 -14.85 6.89
N LEU A 44 20.47 -15.29 5.69
CA LEU A 44 21.33 -15.29 4.51
C LEU A 44 20.66 -14.46 3.42
N CYS A 45 21.44 -13.71 2.64
CA CYS A 45 20.91 -13.02 1.47
C CYS A 45 21.92 -12.98 0.32
N ALA A 46 21.44 -13.19 -0.90
CA ALA A 46 22.19 -12.98 -2.14
C ALA A 46 21.76 -11.63 -2.74
N ILE A 47 22.73 -10.72 -2.90
CA ILE A 47 22.47 -9.33 -3.31
C ILE A 47 23.23 -9.02 -4.60
N ARG A 48 22.50 -8.62 -5.64
CA ARG A 48 23.03 -8.23 -6.95
C ARG A 48 23.43 -6.75 -6.96
N LYS A 49 24.73 -6.48 -7.04
CA LYS A 49 25.29 -5.13 -7.22
C LYS A 49 25.88 -5.02 -8.63
N LYS A 50 25.14 -4.37 -9.52
CA LYS A 50 25.39 -4.35 -10.98
C LYS A 50 25.34 -5.77 -11.54
N THR A 51 26.43 -6.26 -12.12
CA THR A 51 26.55 -7.62 -12.72
C THR A 51 27.14 -8.66 -11.78
N LEU A 52 27.44 -8.30 -10.53
CA LEU A 52 28.02 -9.20 -9.53
C LEU A 52 27.02 -9.46 -8.41
N VAL A 53 26.91 -10.71 -8.00
CA VAL A 53 26.11 -11.12 -6.85
C VAL A 53 27.04 -11.37 -5.67
N LYS A 54 26.67 -10.87 -4.49
CA LYS A 54 27.43 -11.07 -3.26
C LYS A 54 26.53 -11.71 -2.21
N VAL A 55 26.96 -12.88 -1.72
CA VAL A 55 26.28 -13.63 -0.67
C VAL A 55 26.77 -13.15 0.70
N TYR A 56 25.83 -12.93 1.60
CA TYR A 56 26.06 -12.57 2.98
C TYR A 56 25.38 -13.59 3.91
N LEU A 57 26.13 -14.14 4.85
CA LEU A 57 25.65 -14.92 5.98
C LEU A 57 25.73 -14.05 7.23
N THR A 58 24.63 -13.88 7.95
CA THR A 58 24.56 -12.94 9.08
C THR A 58 23.95 -13.59 10.29
N PHE A 59 24.42 -13.19 11.48
CA PHE A 59 23.87 -13.64 12.76
C PHE A 59 23.40 -12.44 13.57
N VAL A 60 22.13 -12.46 13.96
CA VAL A 60 21.51 -11.48 14.85
C VAL A 60 21.47 -12.09 16.24
N VAL A 61 22.16 -11.47 17.22
CA VAL A 61 22.21 -11.95 18.60
C VAL A 61 21.42 -11.02 19.52
N ASN A 62 20.46 -11.58 20.25
CA ASN A 62 19.57 -10.93 21.22
C ASN A 62 18.89 -9.66 20.68
N ASP A 63 18.61 -9.61 19.38
CA ASP A 63 18.09 -8.43 18.65
C ASP A 63 18.85 -7.13 18.97
N ARG A 64 20.17 -7.25 19.16
CA ARG A 64 21.06 -6.14 19.57
C ARG A 64 22.38 -6.09 18.83
N LYS A 65 22.92 -7.24 18.42
CA LYS A 65 24.18 -7.33 17.69
C LYS A 65 23.99 -8.01 16.34
N ILE A 66 24.67 -7.52 15.31
CA ILE A 66 24.83 -8.21 14.02
C ILE A 66 26.31 -8.58 13.84
N PHE A 67 26.53 -9.79 13.32
CA PHE A 67 27.80 -10.26 12.77
C PHE A 67 27.58 -10.63 11.30
N VAL A 68 28.29 -9.99 10.37
CA VAL A 68 28.16 -10.21 8.92
C VAL A 68 29.37 -10.99 8.41
N TYR A 69 29.13 -12.08 7.70
CA TYR A 69 30.15 -12.91 7.05
C TYR A 69 29.92 -12.91 5.54
N THR A 70 30.98 -12.76 4.77
CA THR A 70 30.91 -12.75 3.30
C THR A 70 32.19 -13.30 2.70
N ALA A 71 32.13 -13.80 1.46
CA ALA A 71 33.32 -14.18 0.73
C ALA A 71 34.20 -12.94 0.47
N PRO A 72 35.54 -13.03 0.63
CA PRO A 72 36.44 -11.93 0.32
C PRO A 72 36.43 -11.67 -1.20
N GLY A 73 36.10 -10.44 -1.60
CA GLY A 73 36.01 -10.04 -3.01
C GLY A 73 34.82 -9.14 -3.33
N LYS A 74 34.61 -8.91 -4.63
CA LYS A 74 33.54 -8.04 -5.16
C LYS A 74 32.20 -8.76 -5.36
N GLY A 75 32.16 -10.08 -5.25
CA GLY A 75 31.04 -10.94 -5.63
C GLY A 75 31.41 -11.88 -6.78
N THR A 76 30.53 -12.84 -7.05
CA THR A 76 30.58 -13.82 -8.15
C THR A 76 29.59 -13.42 -9.26
N SER A 77 29.60 -14.13 -10.39
CA SER A 77 28.60 -13.90 -11.44
C SER A 77 27.22 -14.43 -11.04
N GLU A 78 26.15 -13.93 -11.67
CA GLU A 78 24.77 -14.40 -11.44
C GLU A 78 24.55 -15.88 -11.83
N ALA A 79 25.48 -16.49 -12.57
CA ALA A 79 25.49 -17.93 -12.86
C ALA A 79 26.21 -18.78 -11.78
N GLU A 80 27.03 -18.16 -10.91
CA GLU A 80 27.94 -18.86 -10.00
C GLU A 80 27.62 -18.66 -8.52
N TYR A 81 26.82 -17.64 -8.15
CA TYR A 81 26.50 -17.33 -6.75
C TYR A 81 25.74 -18.45 -6.02
N SER A 82 25.08 -19.35 -6.75
CA SER A 82 24.41 -20.52 -6.19
C SER A 82 25.36 -21.38 -5.35
N ARG A 83 26.61 -21.54 -5.79
CA ARG A 83 27.67 -22.25 -5.05
C ARG A 83 28.05 -21.53 -3.76
N ASP A 84 28.15 -20.19 -3.78
CA ASP A 84 28.45 -19.39 -2.59
C ASP A 84 27.27 -19.41 -1.60
N LEU A 85 26.04 -19.44 -2.11
CA LEU A 85 24.80 -19.54 -1.34
C LEU A 85 24.68 -20.92 -0.68
N GLU A 86 24.99 -22.01 -1.39
CA GLU A 86 25.06 -23.36 -0.86
C GLU A 86 26.15 -23.48 0.23
N GLU A 87 27.38 -22.98 0.00
CA GLU A 87 28.45 -22.97 1.02
C GLU A 87 28.00 -22.21 2.29
N ALA A 88 27.28 -21.10 2.13
CA ALA A 88 26.74 -20.33 3.24
C ALA A 88 25.60 -21.05 3.99
N LEU A 89 24.69 -21.71 3.27
CA LEU A 89 23.60 -22.52 3.84
C LEU A 89 24.15 -23.73 4.60
N GLU A 90 25.14 -24.44 4.04
CA GLU A 90 25.85 -25.52 4.73
C GLU A 90 26.55 -25.02 5.99
N CYS A 91 27.21 -23.85 5.94
CA CYS A 91 27.86 -23.25 7.09
C CYS A 91 26.87 -22.91 8.22
N ALA A 92 25.68 -22.38 7.88
CA ALA A 92 24.60 -22.15 8.83
C ALA A 92 24.05 -23.45 9.43
N ARG A 93 23.81 -24.48 8.59
CA ARG A 93 23.34 -25.82 9.02
C ARG A 93 24.35 -26.53 9.93
N ALA A 94 25.64 -26.43 9.63
CA ALA A 94 26.73 -26.94 10.48
C ALA A 94 26.79 -26.25 11.86
N MET A 95 26.18 -25.07 12.00
CA MET A 95 25.96 -24.39 13.27
C MET A 95 24.56 -24.65 13.88
N GLY A 96 23.81 -25.64 13.38
CA GLY A 96 22.51 -26.02 13.93
C GLY A 96 21.38 -25.03 13.64
N PHE A 97 21.54 -24.16 12.64
CA PHE A 97 20.44 -23.37 12.11
C PHE A 97 19.71 -24.13 11.00
N SER A 98 18.40 -23.91 10.88
CA SER A 98 17.59 -24.31 9.74
C SER A 98 17.10 -23.06 9.00
N PRO A 99 17.88 -22.49 8.05
CA PRO A 99 17.41 -21.36 7.26
C PRO A 99 16.36 -21.83 6.24
N GLU A 100 15.18 -21.23 6.33
CA GLU A 100 14.08 -21.40 5.39
C GLU A 100 14.11 -20.25 4.37
N ARG A 101 13.73 -20.52 3.12
CA ARG A 101 13.69 -19.51 2.06
C ARG A 101 12.49 -18.59 2.33
N VAL A 102 12.74 -17.30 2.40
CA VAL A 102 11.68 -16.28 2.42
C VAL A 102 11.26 -16.07 0.98
N ASP A 103 9.96 -16.18 0.72
CA ASP A 103 9.45 -15.91 -0.62
C ASP A 103 9.64 -14.41 -0.97
N LEU A 104 10.07 -14.16 -2.21
CA LEU A 104 10.31 -12.84 -2.79
C LEU A 104 9.58 -12.69 -4.13
N SER A 105 8.66 -13.60 -4.48
CA SER A 105 7.85 -13.59 -5.70
C SER A 105 6.71 -12.55 -5.70
N TYR A 106 6.54 -11.83 -4.59
CA TYR A 106 5.52 -10.81 -4.41
C TYR A 106 5.70 -9.55 -5.27
N SER A 107 4.68 -8.68 -5.30
CA SER A 107 4.76 -7.36 -5.92
C SER A 107 5.90 -6.49 -5.35
N PRO A 108 6.41 -5.47 -6.08
CA PRO A 108 7.53 -4.65 -5.61
C PRO A 108 7.31 -4.01 -4.22
N ALA A 109 6.09 -3.52 -3.94
CA ALA A 109 5.73 -2.97 -2.64
C ALA A 109 5.79 -4.03 -1.51
N MET A 110 5.31 -5.25 -1.78
CA MET A 110 5.39 -6.35 -0.81
C MET A 110 6.82 -6.86 -0.61
N ARG A 111 7.63 -6.94 -1.68
CA ARG A 111 9.07 -7.22 -1.56
C ARG A 111 9.77 -6.15 -0.72
N GLU A 112 9.40 -4.87 -0.89
CA GLU A 112 9.92 -3.79 -0.07
C GLU A 112 9.54 -3.97 1.42
N VAL A 113 8.30 -4.34 1.74
CA VAL A 113 7.86 -4.66 3.11
C VAL A 113 8.64 -5.84 3.70
N VAL A 114 8.84 -6.93 2.93
CA VAL A 114 9.64 -8.09 3.36
C VAL A 114 11.10 -7.70 3.62
N VAL A 115 11.71 -6.89 2.74
CA VAL A 115 13.07 -6.38 2.90
C VAL A 115 13.19 -5.45 4.12
N ARG A 116 12.23 -4.54 4.33
CA ARG A 116 12.17 -3.64 5.51
C ARG A 116 11.99 -4.42 6.83
N ASN A 117 11.23 -5.52 6.82
CA ASN A 117 11.02 -6.38 7.99
C ASN A 117 12.22 -7.28 8.30
N SER A 118 13.21 -7.37 7.41
CA SER A 118 14.44 -8.13 7.66
C SER A 118 15.40 -7.33 8.54
N LYS A 119 15.71 -7.87 9.74
CA LYS A 119 16.60 -7.24 10.75
C LYS A 119 17.99 -6.83 10.22
N ILE A 120 18.42 -7.40 9.09
CA ILE A 120 19.77 -7.29 8.53
C ILE A 120 19.87 -6.40 7.29
N LEU A 121 18.75 -6.07 6.66
CA LEU A 121 18.69 -5.27 5.42
C LEU A 121 18.21 -3.85 5.74
N ARG A 122 18.64 -2.88 4.92
CA ARG A 122 18.14 -1.49 4.98
C ARG A 122 18.02 -0.92 3.57
N LEU A 123 16.92 -0.24 3.30
CA LEU A 123 16.75 0.49 2.05
C LEU A 123 17.66 1.73 1.98
N PRO A 124 18.22 2.07 0.80
CA PRO A 124 19.03 3.27 0.63
C PRO A 124 18.28 4.53 1.07
N GLY A 125 18.92 5.37 1.89
CA GLY A 125 18.35 6.64 2.35
C GLY A 125 17.37 6.57 3.53
N ALA A 126 17.04 5.38 4.04
CA ALA A 126 16.23 5.26 5.25
C ALA A 126 16.97 5.86 6.47
N LYS A 127 16.40 6.91 7.08
CA LYS A 127 16.98 7.56 8.27
C LYS A 127 17.12 6.57 9.42
N VAL A 128 18.24 6.61 10.12
CA VAL A 128 18.68 5.58 11.08
C VAL A 128 17.76 5.49 12.31
N ALA A 129 16.72 4.66 12.22
CA ALA A 129 16.06 4.10 13.41
C ALA A 129 16.99 3.05 14.03
N ALA A 130 17.43 3.29 15.27
CA ALA A 130 18.14 2.38 16.17
C ALA A 130 18.97 1.26 15.50
N ALA A 131 20.07 1.61 14.83
CA ALA A 131 20.96 0.61 14.23
C ALA A 131 21.45 -0.41 15.27
N LEU A 132 21.32 -1.70 14.92
CA LEU A 132 21.88 -2.80 15.70
C LEU A 132 23.39 -2.61 15.83
N LYS A 133 23.92 -2.84 17.04
CA LYS A 133 25.33 -2.56 17.34
C LYS A 133 26.20 -3.60 16.67
N GLN A 134 27.08 -3.15 15.79
CA GLN A 134 28.10 -3.99 15.18
C GLN A 134 28.94 -4.71 16.24
N GLY A 135 28.91 -6.05 16.21
CA GLY A 135 29.63 -6.88 17.16
C GLY A 135 31.01 -7.26 16.64
N LEU A 136 32.06 -6.91 17.40
CA LEU A 136 33.39 -7.52 17.26
C LEU A 136 33.62 -8.61 18.32
N ALA A 137 33.23 -8.33 19.57
CA ALA A 137 33.34 -9.29 20.67
C ALA A 137 32.17 -10.29 20.69
N GLY A 138 32.50 -11.58 20.60
CA GLY A 138 31.54 -12.69 20.64
C GLY A 138 31.04 -13.16 19.27
N ALA A 139 31.74 -12.84 18.18
CA ALA A 139 31.41 -13.34 16.85
C ALA A 139 31.49 -14.89 16.79
N PRO A 140 30.47 -15.59 16.25
CA PRO A 140 30.53 -17.04 16.11
C PRO A 140 31.73 -17.52 15.26
N THR A 141 32.53 -18.45 15.79
CA THR A 141 33.56 -19.10 14.97
C THR A 141 32.89 -20.01 13.96
N LEU A 142 32.98 -19.69 12.67
CA LEU A 142 32.45 -20.55 11.61
C LEU A 142 33.19 -21.89 11.61
N PRO A 143 32.51 -23.03 11.40
CA PRO A 143 33.18 -24.31 11.17
C PRO A 143 33.97 -24.22 9.86
N ILE A 144 35.31 -24.15 9.97
CA ILE A 144 36.19 -24.17 8.80
C ILE A 144 36.12 -25.57 8.20
N ALA A 145 35.37 -25.71 7.11
CA ALA A 145 35.35 -26.92 6.31
C ALA A 145 36.75 -27.17 5.73
N GLN A 146 37.52 -28.07 6.36
CA GLN A 146 38.77 -28.57 5.81
C GLN A 146 38.45 -29.40 4.56
N LYS A 147 38.41 -28.75 3.38
CA LYS A 147 38.31 -29.42 2.09
C LYS A 147 39.52 -30.33 1.92
N ALA A 148 39.34 -31.62 2.21
CA ALA A 148 40.31 -32.65 1.92
C ALA A 148 40.56 -32.68 0.42
N GLN A 149 41.80 -32.41 0.00
CA GLN A 149 42.21 -32.57 -1.40
C GLN A 149 42.28 -34.06 -1.71
N VAL A 150 41.16 -34.63 -2.18
CA VAL A 150 41.16 -35.96 -2.80
C VAL A 150 41.91 -35.84 -4.12
N LYS A 151 43.09 -36.44 -4.15
CA LYS A 151 43.93 -36.54 -5.34
C LYS A 151 43.32 -37.57 -6.28
N GLU A 152 42.92 -37.12 -7.46
CA GLU A 152 42.31 -37.94 -8.50
C GLU A 152 43.31 -39.01 -8.99
N GLU A 153 42.93 -40.29 -8.88
CA GLU A 153 43.75 -41.45 -9.24
C GLU A 153 43.05 -42.25 -10.33
N ALA A 154 43.78 -42.56 -11.42
CA ALA A 154 43.21 -43.06 -12.67
C ALA A 154 42.87 -44.57 -12.61
N PRO A 155 41.91 -45.06 -13.41
CA PRO A 155 41.40 -46.43 -13.29
C PRO A 155 42.38 -47.49 -13.86
N PRO A 156 42.45 -48.69 -13.25
CA PRO A 156 43.27 -49.80 -13.74
C PRO A 156 42.57 -50.58 -14.87
N ALA A 157 43.37 -51.07 -15.83
CA ALA A 157 42.89 -51.87 -16.95
C ALA A 157 42.63 -53.35 -16.56
N THR A 158 41.54 -53.91 -17.09
CA THR A 158 41.10 -55.29 -16.86
C THR A 158 41.98 -56.31 -17.59
N THR A 159 42.44 -57.35 -16.88
CA THR A 159 43.17 -58.49 -17.44
C THR A 159 42.26 -59.65 -17.84
N ALA A 160 42.61 -60.35 -18.92
CA ALA A 160 41.87 -61.48 -19.49
C ALA A 160 42.22 -62.84 -18.84
N PRO A 161 41.34 -63.87 -18.95
CA PRO A 161 41.50 -65.15 -18.24
C PRO A 161 42.34 -66.20 -19.00
N THR A 162 42.87 -67.16 -18.22
CA THR A 162 43.73 -68.28 -18.65
C THR A 162 42.92 -69.50 -19.09
N PRO A 163 43.31 -70.26 -20.14
CA PRO A 163 42.67 -71.52 -20.52
C PRO A 163 43.17 -72.73 -19.71
N LEU A 164 42.29 -73.71 -19.51
CA LEU A 164 42.53 -74.96 -18.76
C LEU A 164 43.18 -76.07 -19.61
N LEU A 165 43.86 -76.99 -18.91
CA LEU A 165 44.57 -78.15 -19.45
C LEU A 165 43.63 -79.34 -19.70
N SER A 166 43.87 -80.08 -20.79
CA SER A 166 43.27 -81.39 -21.05
C SER A 166 44.31 -82.51 -20.83
N PRO A 167 43.98 -83.62 -20.13
CA PRO A 167 44.78 -84.84 -20.14
C PRO A 167 44.29 -85.83 -21.21
N ALA A 168 45.22 -86.37 -22.00
CA ALA A 168 44.94 -87.44 -22.95
C ALA A 168 45.10 -88.82 -22.30
N ILE A 169 44.12 -89.72 -22.49
CA ILE A 169 44.13 -91.09 -21.98
C ILE A 169 44.89 -92.00 -22.96
N GLN A 170 45.86 -92.77 -22.44
CA GLN A 170 46.57 -93.81 -23.20
C GLN A 170 45.80 -95.14 -23.18
N ALA A 171 45.81 -95.86 -24.30
CA ALA A 171 45.30 -97.23 -24.38
C ALA A 171 46.42 -98.28 -24.17
N PRO A 172 46.17 -99.40 -23.47
CA PRO A 172 47.14 -100.48 -23.31
C PRO A 172 47.07 -101.51 -24.48
N PRO A 173 48.13 -102.31 -24.69
CA PRO A 173 48.24 -103.21 -25.84
C PRO A 173 47.73 -104.64 -25.55
N ALA A 174 47.23 -105.32 -26.59
CA ALA A 174 46.93 -106.74 -26.57
C ALA A 174 47.90 -107.51 -27.49
N SER A 175 48.76 -108.33 -26.89
CA SER A 175 49.63 -109.29 -27.59
C SER A 175 49.66 -110.59 -26.79
N ARG A 176 49.16 -111.69 -27.34
CA ARG A 176 49.41 -113.03 -26.80
C ARG A 176 49.62 -114.04 -27.92
N GLN A 177 50.76 -114.71 -27.86
CA GLN A 177 51.23 -115.66 -28.87
C GLN A 177 50.51 -117.01 -28.74
N GLU A 178 50.26 -117.65 -29.88
CA GLU A 178 49.92 -119.07 -29.96
C GLU A 178 51.15 -119.94 -29.69
N ALA A 179 50.95 -121.12 -29.09
CA ALA A 179 52.02 -122.10 -28.85
C ALA A 179 51.52 -123.54 -29.05
N SER A 180 51.90 -124.11 -30.22
CA SER A 180 52.35 -125.49 -30.47
C SER A 180 51.68 -126.71 -29.81
N GLU A 181 51.29 -127.65 -30.67
CA GLU A 181 50.91 -129.05 -30.38
C GLU A 181 52.06 -129.91 -29.80
N PRO A 182 51.76 -131.03 -29.10
CA PRO A 182 52.71 -132.09 -28.79
C PRO A 182 52.40 -133.44 -29.48
N GLY A 183 53.45 -134.19 -29.86
CA GLY A 183 53.34 -135.49 -30.53
C GLY A 183 53.55 -136.73 -29.64
N SER A 184 52.75 -137.77 -29.90
CA SER A 184 53.05 -139.23 -29.81
C SER A 184 53.71 -139.88 -28.56
N GLN A 185 52.91 -140.73 -27.90
CA GLN A 185 53.11 -142.13 -27.38
C GLN A 185 54.48 -142.85 -27.56
N PRO A 186 54.82 -143.96 -26.81
CA PRO A 186 53.92 -144.89 -26.09
C PRO A 186 54.33 -145.49 -24.69
N LYS A 187 53.30 -145.96 -23.98
CA LYS A 187 53.21 -147.18 -23.10
C LYS A 187 54.34 -147.55 -22.12
N ALA A 188 54.09 -147.34 -20.82
CA ALA A 188 54.49 -148.25 -19.74
C ALA A 188 53.53 -148.17 -18.51
N GLU A 189 52.56 -149.08 -18.49
CA GLU A 189 52.03 -149.76 -17.28
C GLU A 189 51.41 -148.92 -16.12
N THR A 190 50.14 -148.57 -16.36
CA THR A 190 48.96 -148.57 -15.45
C THR A 190 49.01 -147.89 -14.07
N GLY A 191 50.04 -148.04 -13.25
CA GLY A 191 50.14 -147.34 -11.96
C GLY A 191 50.29 -145.81 -12.15
N LYS A 192 51.15 -145.42 -13.09
CA LYS A 192 51.35 -144.00 -13.44
C LYS A 192 50.16 -143.38 -14.15
N ALA A 193 49.34 -144.18 -14.85
CA ALA A 193 48.17 -143.67 -15.58
C ALA A 193 47.06 -143.18 -14.63
N HIS A 194 46.85 -143.87 -13.51
CA HIS A 194 45.85 -143.43 -12.53
C HIS A 194 46.33 -142.20 -11.74
N GLN A 195 47.64 -142.12 -11.46
CA GLN A 195 48.25 -140.92 -10.88
C GLN A 195 48.26 -139.72 -11.84
N ALA A 196 48.43 -139.96 -13.14
CA ALA A 196 48.29 -138.93 -14.17
C ALA A 196 46.85 -138.43 -14.30
N LEU A 197 45.84 -139.32 -14.27
CA LEU A 197 44.42 -138.93 -14.26
C LEU A 197 44.02 -138.14 -13.00
N LEU A 198 44.60 -138.45 -11.84
CA LEU A 198 44.41 -137.64 -10.62
C LEU A 198 45.08 -136.26 -10.77
N ALA A 199 46.30 -136.19 -11.30
CA ALA A 199 46.97 -134.92 -11.58
C ALA A 199 46.23 -134.09 -12.65
N GLU A 200 45.65 -134.72 -13.66
CA GLU A 200 44.83 -134.10 -14.70
C GLU A 200 43.50 -133.58 -14.13
N ARG A 201 42.82 -134.37 -13.28
CA ARG A 201 41.65 -133.91 -12.52
C ARG A 201 41.99 -132.72 -11.64
N ASP A 202 43.12 -132.75 -10.93
CA ASP A 202 43.53 -131.68 -10.03
C ASP A 202 43.95 -130.42 -10.81
N ALA A 203 44.58 -130.58 -11.97
CA ALA A 203 44.86 -129.49 -12.91
C ALA A 203 43.58 -128.89 -13.51
N LEU A 204 42.62 -129.71 -13.93
CA LEU A 204 41.29 -129.26 -14.39
C LEU A 204 40.51 -128.57 -13.26
N THR A 205 40.64 -129.04 -12.02
CA THR A 205 40.02 -128.40 -10.84
C THR A 205 40.68 -127.06 -10.54
N ALA A 206 42.00 -126.94 -10.72
CA ALA A 206 42.71 -125.67 -10.62
C ALA A 206 42.31 -124.70 -11.74
N GLN A 207 42.17 -125.18 -12.99
CA GLN A 207 41.66 -124.39 -14.11
C GLN A 207 40.22 -123.92 -13.89
N LEU A 208 39.33 -124.79 -13.38
CA LEU A 208 37.96 -124.43 -13.02
C LEU A 208 37.91 -123.36 -11.92
N ARG A 209 38.76 -123.46 -10.91
CA ARG A 209 38.90 -122.42 -9.87
C ARG A 209 39.41 -121.11 -10.46
N GLN A 210 40.44 -121.16 -11.30
CA GLN A 210 40.99 -119.98 -11.97
C GLN A 210 39.94 -119.30 -12.87
N LEU A 211 39.20 -120.08 -13.67
CA LEU A 211 38.08 -119.57 -14.47
C LEU A 211 36.97 -119.00 -13.59
N SER A 212 36.59 -119.63 -12.47
CA SER A 212 35.58 -119.08 -11.57
C SER A 212 36.01 -117.74 -10.93
N LEU A 213 37.29 -117.59 -10.63
CA LEU A 213 37.86 -116.38 -10.04
C LEU A 213 37.95 -115.28 -11.10
N GLN A 214 38.32 -115.62 -12.33
CA GLN A 214 38.29 -114.68 -13.47
C GLN A 214 36.85 -114.25 -13.81
N HIS A 215 35.88 -115.18 -13.84
CA HIS A 215 34.46 -114.83 -14.01
C HIS A 215 33.91 -113.95 -12.88
N GLN A 216 34.42 -114.07 -11.64
CA GLN A 216 34.10 -113.16 -10.55
C GLN A 216 34.70 -111.77 -10.77
N GLN A 217 35.97 -111.70 -11.18
CA GLN A 217 36.64 -110.44 -11.52
C GLN A 217 35.92 -109.73 -12.69
N ASP A 218 35.63 -110.44 -13.78
CA ASP A 218 34.88 -109.90 -14.93
C ASP A 218 33.47 -109.40 -14.52
N ALA A 219 32.82 -110.08 -13.56
CA ALA A 219 31.50 -109.67 -13.04
C ALA A 219 31.59 -108.44 -12.12
N GLU A 220 32.63 -108.35 -11.29
CA GLU A 220 32.94 -107.17 -10.47
C GLU A 220 33.28 -105.96 -11.37
N GLU A 221 34.16 -106.13 -12.37
CA GLU A 221 34.47 -105.09 -13.35
C GLU A 221 33.23 -104.64 -14.14
N LEU A 222 32.36 -105.57 -14.56
CA LEU A 222 31.08 -105.22 -15.21
C LEU A 222 30.11 -104.50 -14.27
N SER A 223 30.10 -104.79 -12.97
CA SER A 223 29.30 -104.03 -12.00
C SER A 223 29.85 -102.61 -11.80
N ALA A 224 31.17 -102.46 -11.58
CA ALA A 224 31.83 -101.16 -11.46
C ALA A 224 31.68 -100.30 -12.72
N ALA A 225 31.77 -100.91 -13.91
CA ALA A 225 31.53 -100.22 -15.17
C ALA A 225 30.07 -99.75 -15.33
N ARG A 226 29.09 -100.53 -14.84
CA ARG A 226 27.68 -100.13 -14.83
C ARG A 226 27.42 -98.99 -13.85
N GLU A 227 28.02 -99.03 -12.66
CA GLU A 227 27.96 -97.94 -11.67
C GLU A 227 28.61 -96.65 -12.21
N ALA A 228 29.77 -96.75 -12.86
CA ALA A 228 30.42 -95.60 -13.50
C ALA A 228 29.56 -95.02 -14.64
N CYS A 229 28.96 -95.86 -15.49
CA CYS A 229 28.02 -95.40 -16.51
C CYS A 229 26.78 -94.71 -15.90
N ALA A 230 26.22 -95.25 -14.82
CA ALA A 230 25.09 -94.63 -14.13
C ALA A 230 25.47 -93.27 -13.51
N ALA A 231 26.65 -93.16 -12.90
CA ALA A 231 27.16 -91.90 -12.36
C ALA A 231 27.36 -90.84 -13.46
N LEU A 232 27.96 -91.21 -14.59
CA LEU A 232 28.13 -90.31 -15.74
C LEU A 232 26.79 -89.92 -16.38
N THR A 233 25.78 -90.81 -16.39
CA THR A 233 24.42 -90.45 -16.82
C THR A 233 23.79 -89.43 -15.88
N ALA A 234 23.90 -89.62 -14.56
CA ALA A 234 23.40 -88.67 -13.58
C ALA A 234 24.10 -87.30 -13.65
N GLU A 235 25.42 -87.28 -13.84
CA GLU A 235 26.19 -86.04 -14.06
C GLU A 235 25.74 -85.31 -15.32
N LYS A 236 25.57 -86.03 -16.44
CA LYS A 236 25.04 -85.46 -17.68
C LYS A 236 23.64 -84.89 -17.50
N GLU A 237 22.75 -85.58 -16.77
CA GLU A 237 21.40 -85.08 -16.48
C GLU A 237 21.42 -83.83 -15.59
N ALA A 238 22.32 -83.78 -14.60
CA ALA A 238 22.53 -82.59 -13.78
C ALA A 238 23.03 -81.38 -14.58
N ILE A 239 24.00 -81.58 -15.48
CA ILE A 239 24.51 -80.53 -16.39
C ILE A 239 23.40 -80.04 -17.34
N LEU A 240 22.59 -80.94 -17.90
CA LEU A 240 21.44 -80.57 -18.73
C LEU A 240 20.35 -79.83 -17.94
N GLY A 241 20.17 -80.15 -16.66
CA GLY A 241 19.29 -79.41 -15.75
C GLY A 241 19.79 -77.97 -15.51
N GLN A 242 21.09 -77.80 -15.23
CA GLN A 242 21.71 -76.49 -15.07
C GLN A 242 21.65 -75.66 -16.36
N ALA A 243 21.91 -76.27 -17.52
CA ALA A 243 21.82 -75.59 -18.81
C ALA A 243 20.41 -74.99 -19.04
N ARG A 244 19.35 -75.78 -18.82
CA ARG A 244 17.96 -75.30 -18.91
C ARG A 244 17.65 -74.17 -17.94
N GLN A 245 18.10 -74.26 -16.69
CA GLN A 245 17.94 -73.18 -15.71
C GLN A 245 18.62 -71.88 -16.18
N THR A 246 19.82 -71.98 -16.77
CA THR A 246 20.51 -70.80 -17.33
C THR A 246 19.82 -70.23 -18.58
N GLU A 247 19.21 -71.08 -19.43
CA GLU A 247 18.40 -70.65 -20.58
C GLU A 247 17.11 -69.93 -20.13
N GLU A 248 16.41 -70.47 -19.13
CA GLU A 248 15.23 -69.84 -18.51
C GLU A 248 15.58 -68.50 -17.86
N GLU A 249 16.69 -68.42 -17.11
CA GLU A 249 17.19 -67.15 -16.56
C GLU A 249 17.56 -66.12 -17.65
N LEU A 250 18.14 -66.58 -18.77
CA LEU A 250 18.53 -65.73 -19.89
C LEU A 250 17.27 -65.15 -20.56
N HIS A 251 16.26 -65.97 -20.86
CA HIS A 251 14.98 -65.50 -21.38
C HIS A 251 14.25 -64.53 -20.44
N VAL A 252 14.30 -64.74 -19.12
CA VAL A 252 13.75 -63.78 -18.15
C VAL A 252 14.52 -62.46 -18.16
N LYS A 253 15.84 -62.48 -18.39
CA LYS A 253 16.66 -61.26 -18.53
C LYS A 253 16.38 -60.54 -19.86
N GLU A 254 16.20 -61.27 -20.95
CA GLU A 254 15.80 -60.72 -22.26
C GLU A 254 14.42 -60.06 -22.21
N ALA A 255 13.42 -60.72 -21.61
CA ALA A 255 12.08 -60.16 -21.45
C ALA A 255 12.09 -58.85 -20.64
N LYS A 256 12.88 -58.80 -19.55
CA LYS A 256 13.08 -57.57 -18.76
C LYS A 256 13.81 -56.48 -19.53
N ALA A 257 14.79 -56.84 -20.36
CA ALA A 257 15.51 -55.88 -21.21
C ALA A 257 14.59 -55.30 -22.29
N ALA A 258 13.73 -56.11 -22.91
CA ALA A 258 12.71 -55.65 -23.84
C ALA A 258 11.72 -54.69 -23.17
N GLN A 259 11.19 -55.04 -21.99
CA GLN A 259 10.31 -54.15 -21.23
C GLN A 259 11.00 -52.80 -20.90
N ALA A 260 12.26 -52.82 -20.47
CA ALA A 260 13.02 -51.60 -20.17
C ALA A 260 13.26 -50.72 -21.42
N LEU A 261 13.39 -51.32 -22.62
CA LEU A 261 13.48 -50.58 -23.88
C LEU A 261 12.13 -49.96 -24.27
N ASP A 262 11.02 -50.66 -24.08
CA ASP A 262 9.68 -50.12 -24.32
C ASP A 262 9.35 -48.97 -23.35
N GLU A 263 9.71 -49.11 -22.07
CA GLU A 263 9.59 -48.04 -21.07
C GLU A 263 10.46 -46.83 -21.42
N ALA A 264 11.70 -47.04 -21.88
CA ALA A 264 12.58 -45.96 -22.35
C ALA A 264 12.02 -45.24 -23.59
N ALA A 265 11.42 -45.96 -24.55
CA ALA A 265 10.74 -45.37 -25.70
C ALA A 265 9.50 -44.57 -25.28
N GLY A 266 8.72 -45.06 -24.31
CA GLY A 266 7.61 -44.33 -23.70
C GLY A 266 8.05 -43.03 -23.03
N LEU A 267 9.17 -43.06 -22.29
CA LEU A 267 9.74 -41.85 -21.68
C LEU A 267 10.28 -40.86 -22.72
N ALA A 268 10.91 -41.34 -23.79
CA ALA A 268 11.39 -40.48 -24.89
C ALA A 268 10.24 -39.74 -25.60
N THR A 269 9.15 -40.44 -25.94
CA THR A 269 7.97 -39.80 -26.55
C THR A 269 7.28 -38.80 -25.61
N ARG A 270 7.26 -39.06 -24.30
CA ARG A 270 6.76 -38.11 -23.30
C ARG A 270 7.67 -36.88 -23.17
N LEU A 271 8.98 -37.04 -23.27
CA LEU A 271 9.93 -35.93 -23.28
C LEU A 271 9.73 -35.05 -24.51
N GLU A 272 9.61 -35.64 -25.71
CA GLU A 272 9.28 -34.88 -26.93
C GLU A 272 7.96 -34.11 -26.81
N ALA A 273 6.93 -34.72 -26.23
CA ALA A 273 5.64 -34.05 -26.00
C ALA A 273 5.76 -32.85 -25.06
N LEU A 274 6.52 -32.99 -23.96
CA LEU A 274 6.79 -31.88 -23.03
C LEU A 274 7.64 -30.79 -23.68
N THR A 275 8.62 -31.13 -24.53
CA THR A 275 9.41 -30.14 -25.30
C THR A 275 8.52 -29.34 -26.26
N ARG A 276 7.57 -29.99 -26.94
CA ARG A 276 6.59 -29.30 -27.80
C ARG A 276 5.64 -28.40 -27.00
N GLN A 277 5.20 -28.85 -25.83
CA GLN A 277 4.38 -28.04 -24.93
C GLN A 277 5.14 -26.80 -24.44
N HIS A 278 6.41 -26.97 -24.03
CA HIS A 278 7.28 -25.86 -23.61
C HIS A 278 7.43 -24.81 -24.72
N ALA A 279 7.75 -25.25 -25.95
CA ALA A 279 7.86 -24.36 -27.11
C ALA A 279 6.55 -23.61 -27.42
N SER A 280 5.39 -24.26 -27.25
CA SER A 280 4.07 -23.59 -27.38
C SER A 280 3.90 -22.50 -26.32
N THR A 281 4.21 -22.80 -25.05
CA THR A 281 4.09 -21.82 -23.96
C THR A 281 5.10 -20.68 -24.07
N GLU A 282 6.29 -20.92 -24.62
CA GLU A 282 7.26 -19.87 -24.94
C GLU A 282 6.74 -18.94 -26.04
N GLN A 283 6.14 -19.50 -27.10
CA GLN A 283 5.52 -18.72 -28.18
C GLN A 283 4.30 -17.91 -27.70
N GLU A 284 3.46 -18.48 -26.84
CA GLU A 284 2.35 -17.77 -26.20
C GLU A 284 2.83 -16.62 -25.30
N HIS A 285 3.92 -16.84 -24.55
CA HIS A 285 4.53 -15.81 -23.72
C HIS A 285 5.19 -14.70 -24.57
N GLU A 286 5.87 -15.04 -25.67
CA GLU A 286 6.44 -14.06 -26.61
C GLU A 286 5.32 -13.19 -27.22
N ALA A 287 4.22 -13.79 -27.69
CA ALA A 287 3.05 -13.06 -28.17
C ALA A 287 2.40 -12.18 -27.08
N MET A 288 2.38 -12.63 -25.81
CA MET A 288 1.91 -11.81 -24.69
C MET A 288 2.81 -10.60 -24.43
N VAL A 289 4.14 -10.76 -24.56
CA VAL A 289 5.12 -9.67 -24.42
C VAL A 289 4.97 -8.66 -25.57
N GLU A 290 4.75 -9.12 -26.81
CA GLU A 290 4.47 -8.24 -27.96
C GLU A 290 3.16 -7.45 -27.76
N ASN A 291 2.08 -8.12 -27.36
CA ASN A 291 0.79 -7.46 -27.06
C ASN A 291 0.93 -6.42 -25.93
N LEU A 292 1.72 -6.71 -24.90
CA LEU A 292 1.98 -5.79 -23.79
C LEU A 292 2.85 -4.60 -24.23
N ALA A 293 3.80 -4.81 -25.15
CA ALA A 293 4.56 -3.73 -25.77
C ALA A 293 3.67 -2.82 -26.63
N GLN A 294 2.75 -3.38 -27.43
CA GLN A 294 1.77 -2.61 -28.21
C GLN A 294 0.84 -1.80 -27.28
N ALA A 295 0.28 -2.43 -26.24
CA ALA A 295 -0.59 -1.73 -25.29
C ALA A 295 0.11 -0.56 -24.58
N ARG A 296 1.43 -0.67 -24.31
CA ARG A 296 2.24 0.44 -23.78
C ARG A 296 2.44 1.56 -24.80
N GLN A 297 2.59 1.23 -26.08
CA GLN A 297 2.67 2.21 -27.16
C GLN A 297 1.34 2.95 -27.35
N ASP A 298 0.22 2.23 -27.32
CA ASP A 298 -1.13 2.80 -27.44
C ASP A 298 -1.44 3.73 -26.25
N LEU A 299 -1.07 3.33 -25.03
CA LEU A 299 -1.19 4.19 -23.83
C LEU A 299 -0.31 5.45 -23.91
N ALA A 300 0.88 5.36 -24.53
CA ALA A 300 1.73 6.54 -24.75
C ALA A 300 1.10 7.50 -25.77
N GLN A 301 0.52 6.98 -26.86
CA GLN A 301 -0.21 7.78 -27.85
C GLN A 301 -1.43 8.47 -27.23
N LEU A 302 -2.25 7.75 -26.45
CA LEU A 302 -3.39 8.34 -25.74
C LEU A 302 -2.97 9.41 -24.71
N ALA A 303 -1.79 9.28 -24.09
CA ALA A 303 -1.26 10.32 -23.21
C ALA A 303 -0.83 11.58 -23.98
N GLU A 304 -0.18 11.42 -25.14
CA GLU A 304 0.16 12.54 -26.03
C GLU A 304 -1.09 13.24 -26.59
N GLU A 305 -2.12 12.48 -27.00
CA GLU A 305 -3.41 13.02 -27.45
C GLU A 305 -4.13 13.80 -26.34
N ARG A 306 -4.15 13.27 -25.11
CA ARG A 306 -4.71 13.96 -23.94
C ARG A 306 -3.98 15.27 -23.67
N ASP A 307 -2.66 15.28 -23.71
CA ASP A 307 -1.87 16.48 -23.40
C ASP A 307 -2.01 17.54 -24.49
N ALA A 308 -2.10 17.13 -25.76
CA ALA A 308 -2.46 18.02 -26.88
C ALA A 308 -3.88 18.59 -26.74
N ALA A 309 -4.86 17.78 -26.28
CA ALA A 309 -6.22 18.25 -26.01
C ALA A 309 -6.24 19.29 -24.88
N LEU A 310 -5.57 19.02 -23.75
CA LEU A 310 -5.45 19.96 -22.61
C LEU A 310 -4.75 21.26 -23.00
N GLU A 311 -3.73 21.22 -23.87
CA GLU A 311 -3.15 22.43 -24.43
C GLU A 311 -4.13 23.21 -25.32
N SER A 312 -4.97 22.52 -26.10
CA SER A 312 -5.97 23.16 -26.93
C SER A 312 -7.06 23.85 -26.09
N GLU A 313 -7.48 23.24 -24.99
CA GLU A 313 -8.43 23.82 -24.02
C GLU A 313 -7.83 25.03 -23.31
N ARG A 314 -6.55 24.97 -22.89
CA ARG A 314 -5.84 26.13 -22.32
C ARG A 314 -5.82 27.31 -23.29
N LYS A 315 -5.44 27.08 -24.55
CA LYS A 315 -5.43 28.09 -25.63
C LYS A 315 -6.83 28.63 -25.93
N ALA A 316 -7.88 27.80 -25.82
CA ALA A 316 -9.27 28.24 -25.95
C ALA A 316 -9.72 29.11 -24.76
N GLY A 317 -9.37 28.72 -23.52
CA GLY A 317 -9.66 29.48 -22.30
C GLY A 317 -8.92 30.82 -22.25
N GLU A 318 -7.68 30.89 -22.74
CA GLU A 318 -6.94 32.14 -22.91
C GLU A 318 -7.65 33.09 -23.88
N ARG A 319 -8.05 32.60 -25.07
CA ARG A 319 -8.85 33.38 -26.03
C ARG A 319 -10.17 33.86 -25.43
N GLN A 320 -10.87 33.02 -24.67
CA GLN A 320 -12.10 33.41 -23.98
C GLN A 320 -11.85 34.55 -22.97
N ARG A 321 -10.79 34.47 -22.16
CA ARG A 321 -10.39 35.54 -21.23
C ARG A 321 -10.03 36.82 -21.97
N GLU A 322 -9.29 36.76 -23.07
CA GLU A 322 -9.01 37.93 -23.90
C GLU A 322 -10.28 38.57 -24.46
N THR A 323 -11.25 37.76 -24.94
CA THR A 323 -12.53 38.30 -25.43
C THR A 323 -13.38 38.89 -24.32
N ALA A 324 -13.35 38.31 -23.11
CA ALA A 324 -14.03 38.85 -21.94
C ALA A 324 -13.42 40.19 -21.50
N ALA A 325 -12.09 40.28 -21.41
CA ALA A 325 -11.39 41.52 -21.06
C ALA A 325 -11.67 42.65 -22.06
N LYS A 326 -11.68 42.36 -23.37
CA LYS A 326 -12.06 43.34 -24.42
C LYS A 326 -13.52 43.79 -24.31
N LEU A 327 -14.41 42.91 -23.86
CA LEU A 327 -15.81 43.21 -23.64
C LEU A 327 -16.03 44.06 -22.37
N GLU A 328 -15.28 43.78 -21.30
CA GLU A 328 -15.23 44.63 -20.09
C GLU A 328 -14.67 46.03 -20.39
N GLU A 329 -13.59 46.13 -21.16
CA GLU A 329 -13.01 47.41 -21.61
C GLU A 329 -14.04 48.22 -22.44
N ALA A 330 -14.74 47.57 -23.38
CA ALA A 330 -15.81 48.19 -24.14
C ALA A 330 -17.00 48.64 -23.26
N HIS A 331 -17.33 47.90 -22.20
CA HIS A 331 -18.34 48.32 -21.22
C HIS A 331 -17.90 49.56 -20.43
N LEU A 332 -16.65 49.62 -19.98
CA LEU A 332 -16.09 50.78 -19.29
C LEU A 332 -16.05 52.02 -20.19
N GLU A 333 -15.72 51.88 -21.47
CA GLU A 333 -15.78 52.98 -22.43
C GLU A 333 -17.22 53.44 -22.72
N LEU A 334 -18.18 52.51 -22.83
CA LEU A 334 -19.60 52.86 -22.93
C LEU A 334 -20.12 53.59 -21.68
N GLU A 335 -19.66 53.24 -20.48
CA GLU A 335 -19.98 54.00 -19.26
C GLU A 335 -19.35 55.39 -19.26
N ARG A 336 -18.09 55.52 -19.70
CA ARG A 336 -17.43 56.83 -19.85
C ARG A 336 -18.22 57.72 -20.80
N LEU A 337 -18.59 57.21 -21.98
CA LEU A 337 -19.39 57.94 -22.98
C LEU A 337 -20.80 58.29 -22.49
N ARG A 338 -21.41 57.46 -21.62
CA ARG A 338 -22.68 57.81 -20.96
C ARG A 338 -22.52 59.01 -20.03
N ARG A 339 -21.50 59.01 -19.16
CA ARG A 339 -21.22 60.14 -18.25
C ARG A 339 -20.89 61.42 -19.03
N GLU A 340 -20.04 61.33 -20.06
CA GLU A 340 -19.74 62.46 -20.95
C GLU A 340 -21.00 63.01 -21.65
N ARG A 341 -21.94 62.15 -22.04
CA ARG A 341 -23.23 62.55 -22.62
C ARG A 341 -24.16 63.18 -21.57
N GLU A 342 -24.20 62.66 -20.36
CA GLU A 342 -24.98 63.21 -19.25
C GLU A 342 -24.46 64.60 -18.86
N ASP A 343 -23.14 64.77 -18.71
CA ASP A 343 -22.49 66.06 -18.50
C ASP A 343 -22.78 67.06 -19.63
N ALA A 344 -22.70 66.62 -20.88
CA ALA A 344 -23.04 67.45 -22.04
C ALA A 344 -24.52 67.86 -22.04
N SER A 345 -25.42 66.95 -21.63
CA SER A 345 -26.84 67.24 -21.48
C SER A 345 -27.10 68.24 -20.35
N GLN A 346 -26.42 68.11 -19.21
CA GLN A 346 -26.52 69.04 -18.09
C GLN A 346 -26.03 70.45 -18.48
N ARG A 347 -24.90 70.53 -19.20
CA ARG A 347 -24.38 71.80 -19.75
C ARG A 347 -25.38 72.42 -20.74
N LEU A 348 -26.02 71.61 -21.59
CA LEU A 348 -27.06 72.10 -22.49
C LEU A 348 -28.25 72.65 -21.72
N THR A 349 -28.71 71.97 -20.65
CA THR A 349 -29.81 72.47 -19.80
C THR A 349 -29.45 73.77 -19.07
N ALA A 350 -28.21 73.92 -18.60
CA ALA A 350 -27.74 75.16 -17.99
C ALA A 350 -27.69 76.32 -19.00
N VAL A 351 -27.17 76.08 -20.21
CA VAL A 351 -27.17 77.10 -21.29
C VAL A 351 -28.57 77.48 -21.73
N THR A 352 -29.53 76.54 -21.78
CA THR A 352 -30.93 76.87 -22.08
C THR A 352 -31.59 77.67 -20.96
N GLN A 353 -31.33 77.37 -19.69
CA GLN A 353 -31.82 78.17 -18.56
C GLN A 353 -31.20 79.58 -18.53
N GLU A 354 -29.90 79.71 -18.83
CA GLU A 354 -29.25 81.01 -18.95
C GLU A 354 -29.84 81.82 -20.11
N LYS A 355 -30.10 81.18 -21.26
CA LYS A 355 -30.80 81.82 -22.39
C LYS A 355 -32.22 82.25 -22.02
N GLU A 356 -33.00 81.42 -21.35
CA GLU A 356 -34.35 81.76 -20.88
C GLU A 356 -34.33 82.95 -19.91
N ARG A 357 -33.34 82.97 -19.00
CA ARG A 357 -33.12 84.10 -18.10
C ARG A 357 -32.74 85.37 -18.86
N GLN A 358 -31.83 85.30 -19.83
CA GLN A 358 -31.48 86.46 -20.68
C GLN A 358 -32.68 86.94 -21.50
N GLU A 359 -33.55 86.04 -21.97
CA GLU A 359 -34.80 86.39 -22.67
C GLU A 359 -35.82 87.05 -21.72
N GLN A 360 -35.88 86.63 -20.44
CA GLN A 360 -36.67 87.28 -19.40
C GLN A 360 -36.12 88.68 -19.06
N GLU A 361 -34.82 88.83 -18.82
CA GLU A 361 -34.16 90.12 -18.56
C GLU A 361 -34.35 91.09 -19.74
N LEU A 362 -34.27 90.60 -20.99
CA LEU A 362 -34.60 91.38 -22.20
C LEU A 362 -36.09 91.74 -22.30
N ALA A 363 -37.00 90.87 -21.85
CA ALA A 363 -38.43 91.16 -21.82
C ALA A 363 -38.78 92.20 -20.74
N GLU A 364 -38.15 92.14 -19.56
CA GLU A 364 -38.27 93.16 -18.52
C GLU A 364 -37.69 94.50 -18.96
N LEU A 365 -36.52 94.53 -19.59
CA LEU A 365 -35.95 95.75 -20.17
C LEU A 365 -36.85 96.34 -21.25
N ARG A 366 -37.48 95.53 -22.11
CA ARG A 366 -38.49 96.00 -23.06
C ARG A 366 -39.74 96.56 -22.36
N ARG A 367 -40.18 95.95 -21.26
CA ARG A 367 -41.32 96.43 -20.46
C ARG A 367 -40.99 97.78 -19.81
N LEU A 368 -39.81 97.90 -19.19
CA LEU A 368 -39.31 99.14 -18.61
C LEU A 368 -39.14 100.24 -19.66
N LEU A 369 -38.62 99.91 -20.85
CA LEU A 369 -38.55 100.85 -21.98
C LEU A 369 -39.96 101.34 -22.36
N SER A 370 -40.93 100.45 -22.55
CA SER A 370 -42.31 100.84 -22.87
C SER A 370 -43.00 101.62 -21.73
N GLU A 371 -42.68 101.33 -20.46
CA GLU A 371 -43.13 102.14 -19.31
C GLU A 371 -42.49 103.52 -19.32
N THR A 372 -41.20 103.65 -19.65
CA THR A 372 -40.52 104.96 -19.77
C THR A 372 -40.98 105.75 -20.98
N GLU A 373 -41.25 105.11 -22.13
CA GLU A 373 -41.85 105.73 -23.31
C GLU A 373 -43.26 106.24 -22.97
N ALA A 374 -44.11 105.41 -22.36
CA ALA A 374 -45.44 105.85 -21.91
C ALA A 374 -45.39 106.94 -20.84
N ALA A 375 -44.40 106.92 -19.94
CA ALA A 375 -44.18 107.98 -18.95
C ALA A 375 -43.63 109.27 -19.60
N GLN A 376 -42.82 109.15 -20.65
CA GLN A 376 -42.30 110.27 -21.42
C GLN A 376 -43.39 110.91 -22.29
N ASP A 377 -44.25 110.11 -22.92
CA ASP A 377 -45.46 110.57 -23.61
C ASP A 377 -46.44 111.23 -22.64
N ALA A 378 -46.65 110.65 -21.45
CA ALA A 378 -47.45 111.28 -20.40
C ALA A 378 -46.80 112.58 -19.87
N ALA A 379 -45.47 112.66 -19.81
CA ALA A 379 -44.75 113.88 -19.45
C ALA A 379 -44.84 114.95 -20.56
N GLN A 380 -44.76 114.57 -21.84
CA GLN A 380 -44.99 115.46 -22.98
C GLN A 380 -46.44 115.97 -23.01
N HIS A 381 -47.43 115.09 -22.76
CA HIS A 381 -48.83 115.48 -22.64
C HIS A 381 -49.09 116.39 -21.43
N ARG A 382 -48.38 116.18 -20.30
CA ARG A 382 -48.41 117.10 -19.16
C ARG A 382 -47.72 118.43 -19.47
N ALA A 383 -46.61 118.43 -20.20
CA ALA A 383 -45.93 119.64 -20.65
C ALA A 383 -46.82 120.46 -21.59
N ALA A 384 -47.49 119.82 -22.55
CA ALA A 384 -48.47 120.46 -23.44
C ALA A 384 -49.66 121.03 -22.66
N LEU A 385 -50.16 120.32 -21.62
CA LEU A 385 -51.19 120.85 -20.71
C LEU A 385 -50.67 122.05 -19.89
N LEU A 386 -49.40 122.05 -19.48
CA LEU A 386 -48.79 123.15 -18.74
C LEU A 386 -48.50 124.36 -19.64
N GLU A 387 -48.09 124.18 -20.89
CA GLU A 387 -48.04 125.26 -21.89
C GLU A 387 -49.45 125.82 -22.15
N GLN A 388 -50.47 124.97 -22.25
CA GLN A 388 -51.86 125.40 -22.40
C GLN A 388 -52.35 126.20 -21.18
N GLN A 389 -51.92 125.84 -19.96
CA GLN A 389 -52.22 126.58 -18.73
C GLN A 389 -51.41 127.89 -18.63
N GLN A 390 -50.14 127.91 -19.04
CA GLN A 390 -49.30 129.11 -19.08
C GLN A 390 -49.84 130.14 -20.11
N ALA A 391 -50.33 129.68 -21.26
CA ALA A 391 -50.99 130.53 -22.25
C ALA A 391 -52.33 131.15 -21.78
N THR A 392 -52.88 130.69 -20.65
CA THR A 392 -54.08 131.26 -20.01
C THR A 392 -53.79 132.04 -18.71
N ALA A 393 -52.52 132.17 -18.32
CA ALA A 393 -52.11 132.78 -17.05
C ALA A 393 -51.39 134.14 -17.20
N GLU A 394 -51.45 134.78 -18.38
CA GLU A 394 -51.10 136.20 -18.55
C GLU A 394 -52.31 137.12 -18.27
N SER A 395 -52.86 137.05 -17.04
CA SER A 395 -53.85 138.02 -16.56
C SER A 395 -53.86 138.14 -15.04
N GLU A 396 -53.24 139.22 -14.58
CA GLU A 396 -53.37 139.86 -13.26
C GLU A 396 -52.74 139.15 -12.03
N PRO A 397 -52.29 139.94 -11.02
CA PRO A 397 -51.20 139.53 -10.14
C PRO A 397 -51.54 139.59 -8.63
N ASP A 398 -50.51 139.43 -7.81
CA ASP A 398 -50.43 139.88 -6.41
C ASP A 398 -51.43 139.28 -5.41
N ASP A 399 -51.12 138.07 -4.91
CA ASP A 399 -50.89 137.92 -3.47
C ASP A 399 -50.01 136.70 -3.14
N LEU A 400 -49.80 136.38 -1.85
CA LEU A 400 -49.06 135.22 -1.32
C LEU A 400 -47.52 135.31 -1.30
N ARG A 401 -46.95 136.51 -1.37
CA ARG A 401 -45.56 136.76 -0.90
C ARG A 401 -45.40 136.56 0.63
N GLY A 402 -46.51 136.38 1.37
CA GLY A 402 -46.53 136.20 2.83
C GLY A 402 -46.44 134.75 3.36
N GLU A 403 -46.72 133.73 2.56
CA GLU A 403 -46.78 132.34 3.07
C GLU A 403 -45.42 131.62 3.08
N LEU A 404 -44.52 131.99 2.16
CA LEU A 404 -43.15 131.48 2.10
C LEU A 404 -42.28 131.83 3.32
N GLN A 405 -42.73 132.74 4.18
CA GLN A 405 -42.01 133.12 5.39
C GLN A 405 -42.37 132.27 6.62
N ARG A 406 -43.51 131.57 6.63
CA ARG A 406 -43.89 130.62 7.71
C ARG A 406 -43.26 129.24 7.54
N ILE A 407 -43.12 128.77 6.31
CA ILE A 407 -42.52 127.46 5.98
C ILE A 407 -41.00 127.43 6.30
N GLY A 408 -40.36 128.60 6.42
CA GLY A 408 -38.97 128.71 6.88
C GLY A 408 -38.77 128.37 8.36
N GLU A 409 -39.73 128.72 9.22
CA GLU A 409 -39.61 128.55 10.67
C GLU A 409 -39.91 127.10 11.10
N GLU A 410 -40.83 126.41 10.42
CA GLU A 410 -41.14 124.99 10.69
C GLU A 410 -39.99 124.02 10.30
N ARG A 411 -39.09 124.43 9.40
CA ARG A 411 -37.94 123.62 8.97
C ARG A 411 -36.84 123.57 10.02
N ASP A 412 -36.60 124.67 10.74
CA ASP A 412 -35.50 124.79 11.69
C ASP A 412 -35.84 124.14 13.06
N ASP A 413 -37.13 123.93 13.36
CA ASP A 413 -37.60 123.10 14.48
C ASP A 413 -37.76 121.60 14.15
N ALA A 414 -37.61 121.21 12.87
CA ALA A 414 -37.44 119.81 12.47
C ALA A 414 -35.96 119.38 12.62
N LEU A 415 -35.01 120.25 12.26
CA LEU A 415 -33.57 120.01 12.38
C LEU A 415 -33.12 119.80 13.84
N ARG A 416 -33.73 120.48 14.82
CA ARG A 416 -33.45 120.25 16.26
C ARG A 416 -33.98 118.93 16.80
N ARG A 417 -34.91 118.26 16.09
CA ARG A 417 -35.42 116.93 16.46
C ARG A 417 -34.59 115.79 15.86
N ALA A 418 -33.83 116.04 14.79
CA ALA A 418 -32.90 115.07 14.20
C ALA A 418 -31.61 114.88 15.03
N THR A 419 -31.14 115.91 15.73
CA THR A 419 -29.95 115.83 16.60
C THR A 419 -30.20 115.12 17.95
N ALA A 420 -31.44 114.69 18.21
CA ALA A 420 -31.81 113.92 19.42
C ALA A 420 -32.03 112.42 19.14
N SER A 421 -31.77 111.96 17.91
CA SER A 421 -31.83 110.54 17.52
C SER A 421 -30.46 109.85 17.45
N ASP A 422 -29.36 110.58 17.27
CA ASP A 422 -28.00 110.00 17.21
C ASP A 422 -27.52 109.49 18.58
N GLU A 423 -27.96 110.09 19.69
CA GLU A 423 -27.61 109.62 21.06
C GLU A 423 -28.24 108.25 21.39
N LYS A 424 -29.19 107.75 20.59
CA LYS A 424 -29.82 106.44 20.78
C LYS A 424 -29.14 105.29 20.05
N LEU A 425 -28.21 105.57 19.13
CA LEU A 425 -27.39 104.54 18.49
C LEU A 425 -26.17 104.15 19.36
N GLY A 426 -25.59 105.11 20.09
CA GLY A 426 -24.48 104.85 21.00
C GLY A 426 -24.81 103.95 22.21
N ALA A 427 -26.08 103.90 22.63
CA ALA A 427 -26.53 103.02 23.71
C ALA A 427 -26.64 101.54 23.26
N ALA A 428 -27.03 101.30 22.01
CA ALA A 428 -27.19 99.94 21.48
C ALA A 428 -25.85 99.25 21.19
N GLU A 429 -24.80 100.01 20.85
CA GLU A 429 -23.45 99.47 20.68
C GLU A 429 -22.77 99.11 22.02
N ALA A 430 -23.18 99.75 23.12
CA ALA A 430 -22.72 99.40 24.47
C ALA A 430 -23.35 98.09 24.98
N GLU A 431 -24.67 97.91 24.84
CA GLU A 431 -25.34 96.65 25.22
C GLU A 431 -24.83 95.45 24.39
N LEU A 432 -24.43 95.66 23.13
CA LEU A 432 -23.77 94.65 22.29
C LEU A 432 -22.32 94.35 22.69
N ALA A 433 -21.67 95.21 23.47
CA ALA A 433 -20.35 94.95 24.05
C ALA A 433 -20.46 94.11 25.34
N ASP A 434 -21.40 94.46 26.23
CA ASP A 434 -21.63 93.71 27.48
C ASP A 434 -22.15 92.29 27.20
N LEU A 435 -23.11 92.12 26.27
CA LEU A 435 -23.57 90.79 25.84
C LEU A 435 -22.46 89.91 25.21
N ARG A 436 -21.39 90.52 24.68
CA ARG A 436 -20.20 89.80 24.19
C ARG A 436 -19.24 89.44 25.33
N HIS A 437 -19.28 90.15 26.46
CA HIS A 437 -18.54 89.80 27.67
C HIS A 437 -19.22 88.64 28.40
N ASP A 438 -20.54 88.73 28.62
CA ASP A 438 -21.34 87.67 29.25
C ASP A 438 -21.25 86.34 28.50
N LEU A 439 -21.26 86.37 27.16
CA LEU A 439 -21.04 85.18 26.32
C LEU A 439 -19.61 84.62 26.37
N ALA A 440 -18.62 85.39 26.81
CA ALA A 440 -17.25 84.91 27.02
C ALA A 440 -17.09 84.25 28.39
N ASP A 441 -17.75 84.78 29.43
CA ASP A 441 -17.66 84.22 30.79
C ASP A 441 -18.58 83.00 30.98
N LEU A 442 -19.80 82.99 30.41
CA LEU A 442 -20.62 81.77 30.33
C LEU A 442 -19.90 80.62 29.60
N ARG A 443 -19.01 80.93 28.65
CA ARG A 443 -18.23 79.93 27.93
C ARG A 443 -17.08 79.36 28.77
N ARG A 444 -16.49 80.17 29.66
CA ARG A 444 -15.54 79.68 30.69
C ARG A 444 -16.22 78.82 31.73
N GLU A 445 -17.39 79.22 32.23
CA GLU A 445 -18.14 78.42 33.21
C GLU A 445 -18.55 77.06 32.63
N LEU A 446 -18.92 76.99 31.35
CA LEU A 446 -19.26 75.72 30.69
C LEU A 446 -18.05 74.78 30.54
N GLU A 447 -16.87 75.31 30.20
CA GLU A 447 -15.62 74.55 30.17
C GLU A 447 -15.19 74.10 31.57
N GLN A 448 -15.46 74.90 32.60
CA GLN A 448 -15.15 74.57 34.00
C GLN A 448 -16.10 73.49 34.57
N VAL A 449 -17.39 73.56 34.25
CA VAL A 449 -18.39 72.54 34.63
C VAL A 449 -18.23 71.21 33.84
N GLN A 450 -17.72 71.26 32.61
CA GLN A 450 -17.32 70.02 31.90
C GLN A 450 -16.05 69.40 32.50
N ALA A 451 -15.06 70.20 32.89
CA ALA A 451 -13.84 69.70 33.54
C ALA A 451 -14.10 69.08 34.93
N GLU A 452 -15.08 69.55 35.70
CA GLU A 452 -15.47 68.96 36.98
C GLU A 452 -16.34 67.69 36.85
N ARG A 453 -16.98 67.46 35.69
CA ARG A 453 -17.89 66.30 35.52
C ARG A 453 -17.19 64.99 35.12
N ASP A 454 -16.00 65.08 34.52
CA ASP A 454 -15.24 63.92 34.04
C ASP A 454 -14.25 63.35 35.09
N GLN A 455 -14.35 63.77 36.37
CA GLN A 455 -13.55 63.29 37.50
C GLN A 455 -14.34 62.55 38.60
N ALA A 456 -15.39 61.80 38.25
CA ALA A 456 -16.03 60.84 39.16
C ALA A 456 -16.54 59.56 38.46
N LEU A 457 -15.81 58.45 38.65
CA LEU A 457 -16.19 57.06 38.33
C LEU A 457 -17.33 56.55 39.26
N PRO A 458 -17.94 55.36 39.02
CA PRO A 458 -18.37 54.75 37.76
C PRO A 458 -19.79 54.08 37.84
N ALA A 459 -20.18 53.37 36.76
CA ALA A 459 -21.03 52.16 36.74
C ALA A 459 -22.58 52.26 36.70
N ALA A 460 -23.16 51.13 36.25
CA ALA A 460 -24.55 50.68 36.26
C ALA A 460 -25.54 51.15 35.15
N ALA A 461 -25.90 50.17 34.30
CA ALA A 461 -27.13 50.11 33.49
C ALA A 461 -28.38 49.92 34.41
N PRO A 462 -29.67 49.93 33.96
CA PRO A 462 -30.15 49.21 32.75
C PRO A 462 -31.35 49.82 31.95
N GLN A 463 -31.64 49.14 30.83
CA GLN A 463 -32.94 48.90 30.13
C GLN A 463 -34.18 49.80 30.41
N LEU A 464 -34.91 50.18 29.34
CA LEU A 464 -36.17 49.50 28.95
C LEU A 464 -36.72 49.90 27.55
N GLU A 465 -37.01 48.87 26.73
CA GLU A 465 -38.12 48.68 25.77
C GLU A 465 -38.59 49.69 24.66
N LYS A 466 -38.90 49.06 23.50
CA LYS A 466 -39.94 49.34 22.48
C LYS A 466 -39.75 50.58 21.55
N SER A 467 -39.28 50.45 20.29
CA SER A 467 -39.85 49.77 19.09
C SER A 467 -41.00 50.52 18.39
N PRO A 468 -41.21 50.37 17.06
CA PRO A 468 -40.25 50.20 15.94
C PRO A 468 -40.64 51.11 14.72
N ALA A 469 -40.31 50.69 13.49
CA ALA A 469 -40.62 51.31 12.17
C ALA A 469 -39.77 52.55 11.79
N ASP A 470 -39.30 52.74 10.54
CA ASP A 470 -39.26 51.85 9.35
C ASP A 470 -38.12 52.28 8.39
N ASP A 471 -37.87 51.46 7.38
CA ASP A 471 -37.17 51.74 6.10
C ASP A 471 -35.74 52.34 6.06
N TRP A 472 -34.83 51.45 5.63
CA TRP A 472 -33.74 51.79 4.71
C TRP A 472 -34.32 52.14 3.32
N PRO A 473 -33.72 53.05 2.54
CA PRO A 473 -32.71 52.52 1.60
C PRO A 473 -31.56 53.46 1.17
N TYR A 474 -30.53 52.82 0.62
CA TYR A 474 -29.61 53.29 -0.44
C TYR A 474 -28.44 54.26 -0.16
N ARG A 475 -27.24 53.71 -0.45
CA ARG A 475 -26.03 54.28 -1.12
C ARG A 475 -26.29 55.40 -2.18
N PRO A 476 -25.27 56.15 -2.69
CA PRO A 476 -23.82 55.82 -2.73
C PRO A 476 -22.80 56.97 -2.46
N HIS A 477 -21.51 56.56 -2.50
CA HIS A 477 -20.22 57.21 -2.79
C HIS A 477 -20.13 58.63 -3.42
N LEU A 478 -18.85 59.08 -3.49
CA LEU A 478 -18.24 60.22 -4.22
C LEU A 478 -18.03 61.46 -3.31
N GLU A 479 -16.91 62.19 -3.32
CA GLU A 479 -15.63 62.00 -4.03
C GLU A 479 -14.49 62.81 -3.34
N SER A 480 -13.23 62.47 -3.63
CA SER A 480 -12.06 63.33 -3.34
C SER A 480 -12.07 64.58 -4.25
N PRO A 481 -11.34 65.68 -3.95
CA PRO A 481 -9.98 65.77 -4.52
C PRO A 481 -8.92 66.64 -3.79
N LYS A 482 -7.65 66.25 -4.01
CA LYS A 482 -6.41 67.05 -4.23
C LYS A 482 -6.20 68.45 -3.59
N VAL A 483 -5.00 68.63 -3.00
CA VAL A 483 -3.95 69.65 -3.30
C VAL A 483 -2.80 69.39 -2.30
N GLN A 484 -1.56 68.98 -2.66
CA GLN A 484 -0.49 69.55 -3.52
C GLN A 484 0.48 70.49 -2.76
N GLN A 485 1.61 69.96 -2.25
CA GLN A 485 2.95 70.62 -2.07
C GLN A 485 3.91 69.67 -1.30
N LYS A 486 5.25 69.85 -1.23
CA LYS A 486 6.34 70.07 -2.23
C LYS A 486 7.69 70.05 -1.46
N ASP A 487 8.80 69.58 -2.06
CA ASP A 487 10.20 69.64 -1.58
C ASP A 487 10.51 68.82 -0.28
N ASP A 488 11.71 68.34 0.06
CA ASP A 488 12.85 67.70 -0.66
C ASP A 488 13.55 66.78 0.39
N GLY A 489 14.44 65.79 0.14
CA GLY A 489 15.14 65.33 -1.06
C GLY A 489 16.19 64.24 -0.76
N SER A 490 17.23 64.17 -1.59
CA SER A 490 18.53 63.51 -1.33
C SER A 490 18.61 61.99 -1.00
N ARG A 491 18.69 61.20 -2.09
CA ARG A 491 19.78 60.25 -2.44
C ARG A 491 20.01 58.91 -1.68
N GLN A 492 20.15 57.88 -2.54
CA GLN A 492 20.95 56.64 -2.45
C GLN A 492 20.33 55.35 -1.86
N SER A 493 20.04 54.43 -2.77
CA SER A 493 19.82 52.97 -2.61
C SER A 493 21.15 52.21 -2.32
N PRO A 494 21.17 50.86 -2.14
CA PRO A 494 20.06 49.90 -2.08
C PRO A 494 20.11 48.86 -0.92
N LEU A 495 19.01 48.11 -0.76
CA LEU A 495 18.84 46.73 -0.21
C LEU A 495 19.86 46.15 0.80
N PRO A 496 19.37 45.54 1.90
CA PRO A 496 19.27 44.07 1.87
C PRO A 496 18.00 43.44 2.48
N LEU A 497 17.89 42.13 2.30
CA LEU A 497 16.82 41.22 2.75
C LEU A 497 16.67 41.15 4.28
N PRO A 498 15.45 40.88 4.82
CA PRO A 498 15.27 40.48 6.22
C PRO A 498 15.65 39.00 6.47
N PRO A 499 16.17 38.65 7.65
CA PRO A 499 16.60 37.27 7.99
C PRO A 499 15.48 36.40 8.61
N ASN A 500 15.68 35.09 8.53
CA ASN A 500 14.91 34.07 9.27
C ASN A 500 15.00 34.28 10.79
N PRO A 501 13.88 34.19 11.55
CA PRO A 501 13.93 33.98 12.98
C PRO A 501 14.22 32.50 13.30
N ALA A 502 15.28 32.27 14.04
CA ALA A 502 15.71 30.96 14.53
C ALA A 502 15.22 30.74 15.97
N PHE A 503 14.82 29.50 16.30
CA PHE A 503 14.80 28.88 17.63
C PHE A 503 14.26 29.70 18.82
N GLY A 504 13.01 29.42 19.20
CA GLY A 504 12.47 29.72 20.55
C GLY A 504 12.91 28.70 21.60
N GLU A 505 12.97 29.13 22.86
CA GLU A 505 13.62 28.44 23.97
C GLU A 505 12.88 27.24 24.57
N VAL A 506 13.64 26.42 25.30
CA VAL A 506 13.17 25.29 26.11
C VAL A 506 12.55 25.80 27.42
N ALA A 507 11.26 25.51 27.63
CA ALA A 507 10.62 25.58 28.95
C ALA A 507 10.70 24.20 29.65
N ARG A 508 11.02 24.20 30.95
CA ARG A 508 11.13 23.01 31.81
C ARG A 508 9.82 22.74 32.55
N PHE A 509 9.49 21.44 32.68
CA PHE A 509 8.79 20.78 33.79
C PHE A 509 7.51 21.43 34.38
N GLU A 510 6.40 20.69 34.26
CA GLU A 510 5.56 20.36 35.41
C GLU A 510 5.33 18.85 35.46
N GLU A 511 5.40 18.27 36.66
CA GLU A 511 5.24 16.83 36.91
C GLU A 511 3.74 16.49 37.07
N PHE A 512 3.21 15.64 36.21
CA PHE A 512 1.82 15.17 36.35
C PHE A 512 1.76 13.90 37.20
N ASN A 513 1.13 14.00 38.38
CA ASN A 513 0.96 12.89 39.30
C ASN A 513 0.00 11.83 38.73
N VAL A 514 0.41 10.56 38.78
CA VAL A 514 -0.41 9.40 38.39
C VAL A 514 -1.15 8.88 39.63
N PRO A 515 -2.49 8.80 39.64
CA PRO A 515 -3.22 8.15 40.73
C PRO A 515 -3.02 6.63 40.69
N GLN A 516 -2.63 6.03 41.81
CA GLN A 516 -2.74 4.59 42.01
C GLN A 516 -4.21 4.18 42.19
N GLN A 517 -4.73 3.35 41.30
CA GLN A 517 -5.87 2.46 41.55
C GLN A 517 -5.39 1.03 41.27
N GLN A 518 -5.05 0.27 42.31
CA GLN A 518 -5.97 -0.48 43.16
C GLN A 518 -6.46 -1.75 42.45
N GLU A 519 -5.78 -2.86 42.74
CA GLU A 519 -6.12 -4.19 42.26
C GLU A 519 -7.56 -4.54 42.70
N HIS A 520 -8.39 -4.96 41.74
CA HIS A 520 -9.70 -5.54 42.01
C HIS A 520 -9.68 -7.02 41.65
N ASP A 521 -9.78 -7.83 42.69
CA ASP A 521 -9.75 -9.28 42.68
C ASP A 521 -11.08 -9.82 42.14
N TRP A 522 -11.11 -10.17 40.85
CA TRP A 522 -12.29 -10.73 40.18
C TRP A 522 -12.35 -12.26 40.34
N SER A 523 -12.50 -12.71 41.59
CA SER A 523 -12.67 -14.11 41.97
C SER A 523 -14.05 -14.39 42.59
N ALA A 524 -15.11 -14.07 41.85
CA ALA A 524 -16.50 -14.41 42.21
C ALA A 524 -17.24 -15.10 41.06
N THR A 525 -17.80 -16.29 41.32
CA THR A 525 -18.66 -17.05 40.41
C THR A 525 -20.06 -16.45 40.31
N PRO A 526 -20.72 -16.51 39.13
CA PRO A 526 -22.11 -16.06 38.99
C PRO A 526 -23.09 -17.07 39.63
N PRO A 527 -24.19 -16.61 40.25
CA PRO A 527 -25.22 -17.48 40.81
C PRO A 527 -26.14 -18.07 39.72
N SER A 528 -26.79 -19.19 40.07
CA SER A 528 -27.57 -20.04 39.17
C SER A 528 -29.06 -19.71 39.17
N SER A 529 -29.68 -19.82 37.98
CA SER A 529 -31.10 -20.17 37.73
C SER A 529 -32.23 -19.23 38.17
N GLY A 530 -33.12 -18.91 37.21
CA GLY A 530 -34.50 -18.46 37.48
C GLY A 530 -35.24 -18.03 36.21
N PRO A 531 -36.28 -18.76 35.74
CA PRO A 531 -37.08 -18.34 34.58
C PRO A 531 -38.29 -17.50 35.03
N THR A 532 -38.52 -16.37 34.35
CA THR A 532 -39.77 -15.59 34.46
C THR A 532 -40.25 -15.17 33.09
N ALA A 533 -41.52 -15.41 32.81
CA ALA A 533 -42.17 -15.11 31.55
C ALA A 533 -43.08 -13.88 31.67
N GLY A 534 -43.15 -13.10 30.58
CA GLY A 534 -44.31 -12.28 30.21
C GLY A 534 -44.41 -10.87 30.81
N ALA A 535 -44.28 -9.86 29.95
CA ALA A 535 -45.29 -8.81 29.73
C ALA A 535 -44.89 -7.91 28.54
N ASP A 536 -45.86 -7.55 27.71
CA ASP A 536 -45.71 -6.56 26.63
C ASP A 536 -45.51 -5.13 27.15
N VAL A 537 -44.56 -4.38 26.59
CA VAL A 537 -44.65 -2.92 26.42
C VAL A 537 -44.01 -2.55 25.07
N ALA A 538 -44.76 -1.87 24.20
CA ALA A 538 -44.28 -1.45 22.88
C ALA A 538 -43.60 -0.06 22.92
N SER A 539 -42.45 0.07 22.25
CA SER A 539 -41.78 1.33 21.84
C SER A 539 -40.63 0.99 20.87
N PRO A 540 -40.09 1.97 20.10
CA PRO A 540 -40.00 1.94 18.64
C PRO A 540 -38.82 1.13 18.07
N PRO A 541 -38.80 0.84 16.75
CA PRO A 541 -37.72 0.08 16.12
C PRO A 541 -36.40 0.87 16.06
N PRO A 542 -35.25 0.25 16.39
CA PRO A 542 -33.95 0.76 15.99
C PRO A 542 -33.74 0.44 14.51
N GLY A 543 -34.06 1.40 13.65
CA GLY A 543 -33.84 1.30 12.21
C GLY A 543 -32.50 1.88 11.80
N GLN A 544 -31.64 1.05 11.19
CA GLN A 544 -30.36 1.41 10.57
C GLN A 544 -29.33 2.08 11.50
N GLU A 545 -28.47 1.26 12.11
CA GLU A 545 -27.11 1.69 12.41
C GLU A 545 -26.40 2.01 11.07
N GLU A 546 -25.81 3.19 10.94
CA GLU A 546 -24.99 3.53 9.76
C GLU A 546 -23.80 2.55 9.65
N PRO A 547 -23.29 2.27 8.43
CA PRO A 547 -22.16 1.37 8.23
C PRO A 547 -20.95 1.86 9.04
N PHE A 548 -20.69 1.15 10.15
CA PHE A 548 -19.71 1.51 11.18
C PHE A 548 -18.25 1.54 10.69
N PHE A 549 -18.01 1.04 9.48
CA PHE A 549 -16.76 1.17 8.75
C PHE A 549 -17.05 1.91 7.45
N VAL A 550 -16.82 3.23 7.44
CA VAL A 550 -16.57 3.95 6.18
C VAL A 550 -15.26 3.37 5.65
N PRO A 551 -15.22 2.74 4.46
CA PRO A 551 -13.99 2.20 3.91
C PRO A 551 -12.93 3.31 3.83
N LEU A 552 -11.68 3.00 4.16
CA LEU A 552 -10.62 4.02 4.22
C LEU A 552 -10.40 4.73 2.86
N GLY A 553 -10.88 4.13 1.77
CA GLY A 553 -10.92 4.70 0.42
C GLY A 553 -11.89 5.89 0.23
N ASP A 554 -12.98 6.01 0.99
CA ASP A 554 -13.92 7.14 0.83
C ASP A 554 -13.36 8.47 1.38
N LEU A 555 -12.41 8.39 2.32
CA LEU A 555 -11.70 9.57 2.84
C LEU A 555 -10.47 9.96 1.99
N ALA A 556 -10.09 9.14 1.02
CA ALA A 556 -8.94 9.36 0.14
C ALA A 556 -9.33 9.03 -1.31
N GLY A 557 -9.91 10.00 -2.01
CA GLY A 557 -10.45 9.89 -3.38
C GLY A 557 -9.45 9.43 -4.45
N GLY A 558 -9.17 8.13 -4.44
CA GLY A 558 -8.10 7.46 -5.19
C GLY A 558 -8.09 5.97 -4.87
N GLY A 559 -9.24 5.32 -5.01
CA GLY A 559 -9.40 3.88 -4.76
C GLY A 559 -8.52 3.03 -5.68
N PHE A 560 -7.74 2.12 -5.08
CA PHE A 560 -6.93 1.15 -5.81
C PHE A 560 -7.81 0.00 -6.31
N HIS A 561 -8.51 0.20 -7.44
CA HIS A 561 -9.31 -0.85 -8.08
C HIS A 561 -8.41 -1.97 -8.65
N PHE A 562 -8.18 -3.02 -7.86
CA PHE A 562 -7.41 -4.20 -8.26
C PHE A 562 -8.19 -5.16 -9.16
N GLY A 563 -8.12 -4.90 -10.48
CA GLY A 563 -8.42 -5.86 -11.53
C GLY A 563 -9.85 -5.80 -12.07
N ALA A 564 -9.95 -5.53 -13.37
CA ALA A 564 -11.21 -5.42 -14.11
C ALA A 564 -11.83 -6.79 -14.42
N ASP A 565 -12.49 -7.39 -13.43
CA ASP A 565 -13.62 -8.29 -13.68
C ASP A 565 -14.92 -7.50 -13.48
N ASP A 566 -15.92 -7.74 -14.33
CA ASP A 566 -17.07 -6.86 -14.63
C ASP A 566 -18.17 -6.83 -13.53
N GLY A 567 -17.77 -6.92 -12.25
CA GLY A 567 -18.66 -6.95 -11.08
C GLY A 567 -18.48 -5.73 -10.18
N ALA A 568 -19.60 -5.21 -9.65
CA ALA A 568 -19.56 -4.23 -8.57
C ALA A 568 -18.82 -4.78 -7.33
N PRO A 569 -18.12 -3.94 -6.55
CA PRO A 569 -17.47 -4.37 -5.32
C PRO A 569 -18.49 -4.93 -4.33
N ILE A 570 -18.18 -6.09 -3.74
CA ILE A 570 -19.08 -6.75 -2.77
C ILE A 570 -18.88 -6.09 -1.41
N LEU A 571 -19.95 -5.46 -0.90
CA LEU A 571 -19.96 -4.81 0.41
C LEU A 571 -20.12 -5.84 1.52
N PHE A 572 -19.33 -5.69 2.59
CA PHE A 572 -19.38 -6.53 3.79
C PHE A 572 -19.92 -5.73 4.98
N MET A 573 -21.09 -6.10 5.48
CA MET A 573 -21.79 -5.45 6.58
C MET A 573 -21.53 -6.18 7.91
N LEU A 574 -21.36 -5.43 9.00
CA LEU A 574 -21.17 -5.98 10.35
C LEU A 574 -22.48 -6.59 10.87
N GLU A 575 -22.47 -7.89 11.17
CA GLU A 575 -23.60 -8.58 11.79
C GLU A 575 -23.48 -8.52 13.32
N SER A 576 -24.10 -7.52 13.94
CA SER A 576 -23.99 -7.26 15.38
C SER A 576 -24.52 -8.40 16.28
N GLY A 577 -25.37 -9.29 15.73
CA GLY A 577 -25.84 -10.49 16.42
C GLY A 577 -24.84 -11.66 16.49
N LEU A 578 -23.76 -11.64 15.70
CA LEU A 578 -22.83 -12.78 15.59
C LEU A 578 -21.49 -12.51 16.29
N SER A 579 -21.32 -13.11 17.48
CA SER A 579 -20.05 -13.09 18.23
C SER A 579 -19.06 -14.19 17.80
N ALA A 580 -19.46 -15.09 16.90
CA ALA A 580 -18.67 -16.16 16.29
C ALA A 580 -19.45 -16.77 15.12
N ILE A 581 -18.75 -17.36 14.16
CA ILE A 581 -19.33 -18.11 13.04
C ILE A 581 -19.65 -19.53 13.53
N GLU A 582 -20.92 -19.94 13.45
CA GLU A 582 -21.36 -21.26 13.92
C GLU A 582 -21.14 -22.37 12.88
N VAL A 583 -20.45 -23.43 13.28
CA VAL A 583 -20.15 -24.59 12.42
C VAL A 583 -20.77 -25.84 13.03
N ARG A 584 -21.68 -26.53 12.34
CA ARG A 584 -22.30 -27.77 12.84
C ARG A 584 -21.35 -28.96 12.69
N ASN A 585 -20.86 -29.21 11.48
CA ASN A 585 -19.91 -30.28 11.18
C ASN A 585 -18.61 -29.72 10.61
N THR A 586 -17.49 -30.41 10.82
CA THR A 586 -16.22 -30.03 10.19
C THR A 586 -16.22 -30.22 8.68
N GLU A 587 -17.12 -31.05 8.14
CA GLU A 587 -17.33 -31.24 6.70
C GLU A 587 -18.02 -30.04 6.04
N ASP A 588 -18.81 -29.27 6.80
CA ASP A 588 -19.52 -28.07 6.31
C ASP A 588 -18.53 -26.95 5.93
N VAL A 589 -17.31 -26.92 6.50
CA VAL A 589 -16.29 -25.93 6.15
C VAL A 589 -15.64 -26.29 4.82
N LEU A 590 -15.92 -25.50 3.79
CA LEU A 590 -15.35 -25.64 2.44
C LEU A 590 -13.93 -25.10 2.39
N GLU A 591 -13.79 -23.83 2.75
CA GLU A 591 -12.54 -23.07 2.70
C GLU A 591 -12.41 -22.22 3.97
N LEU A 592 -11.16 -21.97 4.37
CA LEU A 592 -10.82 -21.12 5.50
C LEU A 592 -9.56 -20.36 5.13
N HIS A 593 -9.59 -19.03 5.24
CA HIS A 593 -8.40 -18.19 5.16
C HIS A 593 -8.15 -17.57 6.53
N HIS A 594 -6.87 -17.31 6.84
CA HIS A 594 -6.47 -16.60 8.06
C HIS A 594 -5.48 -15.50 7.70
N SER A 595 -5.40 -14.46 8.54
CA SER A 595 -4.39 -13.43 8.34
C SER A 595 -3.01 -13.93 8.77
N ILE A 596 -2.00 -13.63 7.95
CA ILE A 596 -0.58 -13.92 8.25
C ILE A 596 0.06 -12.82 9.09
N ASN A 597 -0.52 -11.62 9.07
CA ASN A 597 -0.18 -10.49 9.92
C ASN A 597 -1.30 -10.21 10.93
N ASN A 598 -0.99 -9.36 11.91
CA ASN A 598 -2.00 -8.70 12.73
C ASN A 598 -2.09 -7.22 12.29
N ALA A 599 -3.31 -6.69 12.15
CA ALA A 599 -3.55 -5.26 11.96
C ALA A 599 -3.82 -4.58 13.32
N TYR A 600 -3.53 -3.28 13.45
CA TYR A 600 -3.93 -2.49 14.63
C TYR A 600 -5.15 -1.66 14.26
N LEU A 601 -6.32 -2.09 14.74
CA LEU A 601 -7.62 -1.52 14.40
C LEU A 601 -8.25 -0.88 15.63
N SER A 602 -9.14 0.09 15.43
CA SER A 602 -9.96 0.68 16.51
C SER A 602 -11.44 0.29 16.32
N PRO A 603 -11.80 -1.00 16.41
CA PRO A 603 -13.07 -1.54 15.88
C PRO A 603 -14.30 -1.26 16.77
N GLU A 604 -14.21 -0.34 17.73
CA GLU A 604 -15.35 0.18 18.49
C GLU A 604 -15.43 1.72 18.49
N GLY A 605 -14.53 2.43 17.80
CA GLY A 605 -14.44 3.90 17.89
C GLY A 605 -14.02 4.44 19.27
N ASN A 606 -14.05 3.60 20.32
CA ASN A 606 -13.73 3.85 21.73
C ASN A 606 -12.24 4.18 22.02
N GLY A 607 -11.52 4.76 21.06
CA GLY A 607 -10.18 5.35 21.24
C GLY A 607 -8.99 4.38 21.35
N GLY A 608 -9.22 3.09 21.60
CA GLY A 608 -8.16 2.09 21.70
C GLY A 608 -7.88 1.37 20.37
N GLN A 609 -6.63 1.41 19.89
CA GLN A 609 -6.15 0.49 18.87
C GLN A 609 -5.83 -0.87 19.51
N GLU A 610 -6.50 -1.94 19.07
CA GLU A 610 -6.17 -3.31 19.45
C GLU A 610 -5.59 -4.12 18.27
N SER A 611 -4.69 -5.06 18.58
CA SER A 611 -4.13 -5.97 17.60
C SER A 611 -5.18 -7.01 17.20
N CYS A 612 -5.53 -7.06 15.92
CA CYS A 612 -6.59 -7.88 15.34
C CYS A 612 -6.05 -8.92 14.36
N GLN A 613 -6.77 -10.04 14.24
CA GLN A 613 -6.52 -11.11 13.27
C GLN A 613 -7.75 -11.29 12.37
N GLY A 614 -7.52 -11.52 11.08
CA GLY A 614 -8.54 -11.75 10.08
C GLY A 614 -8.79 -13.24 9.84
N TYR A 615 -10.04 -13.59 9.59
CA TYR A 615 -10.45 -14.92 9.13
C TYR A 615 -11.53 -14.77 8.06
N ILE A 616 -11.49 -15.61 7.02
CA ILE A 616 -12.59 -15.75 6.06
C ILE A 616 -13.00 -17.21 6.08
N CYS A 617 -14.27 -17.50 6.32
CA CYS A 617 -14.77 -18.85 6.40
C CYS A 617 -15.90 -19.06 5.39
N CYS A 618 -15.77 -20.12 4.61
CA CYS A 618 -16.74 -20.54 3.61
C CYS A 618 -17.43 -21.82 4.10
N LEU A 619 -18.74 -21.75 4.33
CA LEU A 619 -19.54 -22.85 4.83
C LEU A 619 -20.50 -23.39 3.76
N ARG A 620 -20.82 -24.68 3.84
CA ARG A 620 -21.93 -25.32 3.13
C ARG A 620 -23.04 -25.61 4.13
N LYS A 621 -24.24 -25.11 3.85
CA LYS A 621 -25.41 -25.25 4.72
C LYS A 621 -26.64 -25.47 3.85
N GLU A 622 -27.22 -26.66 3.96
CA GLU A 622 -28.44 -27.04 3.23
C GLU A 622 -28.29 -26.77 1.72
N ASP A 623 -27.19 -27.30 1.15
CA ASP A 623 -26.68 -27.14 -0.22
C ASP A 623 -26.30 -25.73 -0.68
N LYS A 624 -26.55 -24.69 0.13
CA LYS A 624 -26.09 -23.32 -0.14
C LYS A 624 -24.67 -23.11 0.36
N LYS A 625 -23.95 -22.19 -0.29
CA LYS A 625 -22.65 -21.70 0.16
C LYS A 625 -22.85 -20.37 0.89
N GLU A 626 -22.30 -20.25 2.10
CA GLU A 626 -22.31 -19.01 2.88
C GLU A 626 -20.85 -18.57 3.11
N VAL A 627 -20.55 -17.29 2.87
CA VAL A 627 -19.22 -16.69 3.09
C VAL A 627 -19.32 -15.69 4.23
N PHE A 628 -18.34 -15.75 5.14
CA PHE A 628 -18.23 -14.88 6.30
C PHE A 628 -16.81 -14.33 6.39
N ALA A 629 -16.65 -13.01 6.56
CA ALA A 629 -15.40 -12.41 6.99
C ALA A 629 -15.47 -12.15 8.50
N ALA A 630 -14.38 -12.32 9.24
CA ALA A 630 -14.36 -12.11 10.68
C ALA A 630 -13.06 -11.47 11.16
N ILE A 631 -13.20 -10.49 12.06
CA ILE A 631 -12.08 -9.77 12.68
C ILE A 631 -12.09 -10.09 14.18
N TYR A 632 -11.02 -10.72 14.65
CA TYR A 632 -10.83 -11.12 16.04
C TYR A 632 -9.85 -10.20 16.76
N GLY A 633 -10.34 -9.48 17.77
CA GLY A 633 -9.52 -8.66 18.65
C GLY A 633 -8.71 -9.53 19.61
N THR A 634 -7.39 -9.58 19.44
CA THR A 634 -6.53 -10.45 20.26
C THR A 634 -6.46 -10.03 21.73
N GLN A 635 -6.76 -8.76 22.02
CA GLN A 635 -6.78 -8.20 23.37
C GLN A 635 -8.19 -8.32 23.98
N SER A 636 -9.21 -7.82 23.29
CA SER A 636 -10.62 -7.88 23.75
C SER A 636 -11.22 -9.28 23.78
N LYS A 637 -10.63 -10.24 23.03
CA LYS A 637 -11.17 -11.58 22.77
C LYS A 637 -12.54 -11.56 22.07
N ARG A 638 -12.90 -10.45 21.43
CA ARG A 638 -14.16 -10.28 20.69
C ARG A 638 -13.94 -10.60 19.21
N THR A 639 -14.83 -11.39 18.63
CA THR A 639 -14.93 -11.57 17.18
C THR A 639 -16.07 -10.69 16.67
N ARG A 640 -15.82 -9.95 15.59
CA ARG A 640 -16.83 -9.27 14.78
C ARG A 640 -16.98 -10.03 13.47
N VAL A 641 -18.21 -10.43 13.14
CA VAL A 641 -18.50 -11.17 11.90
C VAL A 641 -19.17 -10.23 10.91
N TYR A 642 -18.71 -10.28 9.67
CA TYR A 642 -19.17 -9.48 8.56
C TYR A 642 -19.74 -10.40 7.48
N LEU A 643 -20.91 -10.04 6.97
CA LEU A 643 -21.64 -10.76 5.92
C LEU A 643 -21.58 -9.95 4.63
N PRO A 644 -21.45 -10.59 3.45
CA PRO A 644 -21.70 -9.90 2.19
C PRO A 644 -23.17 -9.45 2.12
N GLU A 645 -23.44 -8.36 1.40
CA GLU A 645 -24.80 -7.84 1.15
C GLU A 645 -25.73 -8.92 0.58
N GLU A 646 -25.23 -9.73 -0.35
CA GLU A 646 -25.90 -10.94 -0.84
C GLU A 646 -24.97 -12.16 -0.66
N GLN A 647 -25.51 -13.23 -0.06
CA GLN A 647 -24.82 -14.53 0.00
C GLN A 647 -24.85 -15.20 -1.39
N PRO A 648 -23.77 -15.91 -1.80
CA PRO A 648 -23.65 -16.43 -3.15
C PRO A 648 -24.68 -17.55 -3.42
N GLN A 649 -25.30 -17.48 -4.59
CA GLN A 649 -26.36 -18.43 -5.00
C GLN A 649 -25.84 -19.53 -5.93
N ASP A 650 -24.66 -19.33 -6.53
CA ASP A 650 -24.02 -20.21 -7.50
C ASP A 650 -22.49 -20.22 -7.32
N ASP A 651 -21.78 -20.99 -8.16
CA ASP A 651 -20.33 -21.16 -8.04
C ASP A 651 -19.52 -19.91 -8.46
N ASP A 652 -20.01 -19.13 -9.42
CA ASP A 652 -19.34 -17.92 -9.92
C ASP A 652 -19.48 -16.76 -8.92
N SER A 653 -20.68 -16.56 -8.38
CA SER A 653 -20.92 -15.63 -7.27
C SER A 653 -20.16 -16.06 -6.03
N TYR A 654 -20.03 -17.36 -5.74
CA TYR A 654 -19.20 -17.84 -4.63
C TYR A 654 -17.73 -17.41 -4.78
N VAL A 655 -17.10 -17.70 -5.93
CA VAL A 655 -15.70 -17.29 -6.18
C VAL A 655 -15.56 -15.76 -6.10
N ARG A 656 -16.52 -15.01 -6.62
CA ARG A 656 -16.54 -13.53 -6.53
C ARG A 656 -16.64 -13.05 -5.08
N THR A 657 -17.51 -13.64 -4.26
CA THR A 657 -17.71 -13.28 -2.85
C THR A 657 -16.49 -13.63 -1.99
N VAL A 658 -15.83 -14.78 -2.24
CA VAL A 658 -14.57 -15.11 -1.55
C VAL A 658 -13.46 -14.11 -1.91
N ARG A 659 -13.32 -13.74 -3.19
CA ARG A 659 -12.37 -12.70 -3.61
C ARG A 659 -12.70 -11.34 -3.00
N GLY A 660 -13.98 -10.97 -2.95
CA GLY A 660 -14.46 -9.76 -2.27
C GLY A 660 -14.13 -9.75 -0.78
N ALA A 661 -14.29 -10.87 -0.08
CA ALA A 661 -13.92 -11.01 1.33
C ALA A 661 -12.42 -10.83 1.57
N ILE A 662 -11.58 -11.33 0.65
CA ILE A 662 -10.12 -11.14 0.69
C ILE A 662 -9.78 -9.66 0.49
N CYS A 663 -10.33 -9.00 -0.53
CA CYS A 663 -10.11 -7.58 -0.76
C CYS A 663 -10.56 -6.72 0.44
N PHE A 664 -11.72 -7.01 1.03
CA PHE A 664 -12.19 -6.35 2.25
C PHE A 664 -11.20 -6.51 3.41
N ALA A 665 -10.66 -7.71 3.64
CA ALA A 665 -9.66 -7.93 4.68
C ALA A 665 -8.35 -7.16 4.39
N GLU A 666 -7.91 -7.13 3.13
CA GLU A 666 -6.70 -6.41 2.70
C GLU A 666 -6.84 -4.88 2.81
N GLU A 667 -8.02 -4.32 2.52
CA GLU A 667 -8.34 -2.90 2.75
C GLU A 667 -8.29 -2.52 4.23
N VAL A 668 -8.69 -3.45 5.12
CA VAL A 668 -8.51 -3.32 6.58
C VAL A 668 -7.04 -3.53 7.02
N GLY A 669 -6.15 -3.93 6.10
CA GLY A 669 -4.73 -4.13 6.35
C GLY A 669 -4.34 -5.55 6.80
N LEU A 670 -5.21 -6.54 6.57
CA LEU A 670 -5.00 -7.95 6.89
C LEU A 670 -4.69 -8.74 5.62
N MET A 671 -3.47 -9.29 5.53
CA MET A 671 -3.05 -10.15 4.42
C MET A 671 -3.53 -11.58 4.66
N MET A 672 -4.29 -12.15 3.73
CA MET A 672 -4.99 -13.43 3.91
C MET A 672 -4.27 -14.60 3.21
N GLU A 673 -4.08 -15.72 3.93
CA GLU A 673 -3.53 -16.98 3.39
C GLU A 673 -4.58 -18.11 3.52
N PRO A 674 -4.78 -18.96 2.50
CA PRO A 674 -5.65 -20.13 2.61
C PRO A 674 -5.08 -21.19 3.57
N VAL A 675 -5.86 -21.56 4.58
CA VAL A 675 -5.58 -22.71 5.45
C VAL A 675 -5.85 -23.98 4.65
N SER A 676 -4.83 -24.79 4.39
CA SER A 676 -5.05 -26.15 3.88
C SER A 676 -5.99 -26.91 4.82
N LEU A 677 -7.16 -27.31 4.33
CA LEU A 677 -8.11 -28.16 5.06
C LEU A 677 -7.98 -29.65 4.70
N GLU A 678 -7.04 -29.98 3.80
CA GLU A 678 -6.73 -31.35 3.38
C GLU A 678 -6.06 -32.15 4.52
N GLY A 679 -6.52 -33.38 4.73
CA GLY A 679 -5.97 -34.30 5.72
C GLY A 679 -7.04 -35.18 6.39
N SER A 680 -6.68 -35.84 7.48
CA SER A 680 -7.63 -36.56 8.32
C SER A 680 -8.60 -35.60 9.02
N ALA A 681 -9.81 -36.08 9.33
CA ALA A 681 -10.81 -35.28 10.03
C ALA A 681 -10.30 -34.70 11.36
N GLU A 682 -9.41 -35.40 12.06
CA GLU A 682 -8.71 -34.93 13.26
C GLU A 682 -7.84 -33.70 12.99
N LYS A 683 -7.04 -33.70 11.91
CA LYS A 683 -6.21 -32.54 11.52
C LYS A 683 -7.07 -31.37 11.06
N LYS A 684 -8.17 -31.63 10.34
CA LYS A 684 -9.15 -30.58 9.99
C LYS A 684 -9.75 -29.97 11.26
N MET A 685 -10.22 -30.81 12.19
CA MET A 685 -10.74 -30.40 13.50
C MET A 685 -9.71 -29.60 14.32
N GLU A 686 -8.44 -30.01 14.34
CA GLU A 686 -7.38 -29.27 15.04
C GLU A 686 -7.15 -27.88 14.43
N ARG A 687 -7.09 -27.77 13.09
CA ARG A 687 -6.98 -26.50 12.37
C ARG A 687 -8.18 -25.58 12.65
N LEU A 688 -9.41 -26.12 12.60
CA LEU A 688 -10.62 -25.36 12.92
C LEU A 688 -10.64 -24.88 14.38
N LYS A 689 -10.20 -25.70 15.35
CA LYS A 689 -10.07 -25.30 16.76
C LYS A 689 -9.04 -24.20 17.01
N ARG A 690 -8.11 -23.95 16.08
CA ARG A 690 -7.15 -22.83 16.14
C ARG A 690 -7.74 -21.51 15.63
N CYS A 691 -8.93 -21.52 15.02
CA CYS A 691 -9.62 -20.32 14.56
C CYS A 691 -10.58 -19.80 15.67
N PRO A 692 -10.24 -18.71 16.39
CA PRO A 692 -11.08 -18.16 17.44
C PRO A 692 -12.38 -17.52 16.94
N ALA A 693 -12.49 -17.28 15.63
CA ALA A 693 -13.72 -16.77 15.00
C ALA A 693 -14.79 -17.86 14.80
N LEU A 694 -14.43 -19.16 14.87
CA LEU A 694 -15.35 -20.27 14.67
C LEU A 694 -15.82 -20.89 15.99
N ARG A 695 -17.12 -21.16 16.09
CA ARG A 695 -17.74 -21.90 17.20
C ARG A 695 -18.37 -23.19 16.67
N LEU A 696 -17.83 -24.33 17.07
CA LEU A 696 -18.42 -25.63 16.77
C LEU A 696 -19.68 -25.85 17.62
N VAL A 697 -20.83 -26.06 16.95
CA VAL A 697 -22.15 -26.23 17.56
C VAL A 697 -22.64 -27.65 17.28
N GLY A 698 -22.19 -28.59 18.12
CA GLY A 698 -22.56 -30.01 18.07
C GLY A 698 -22.13 -30.75 19.34
N PRO A 699 -22.69 -31.95 19.61
CA PRO A 699 -22.22 -32.80 20.69
C PRO A 699 -20.78 -33.25 20.41
N ALA A 700 -19.90 -33.06 21.40
CA ALA A 700 -18.48 -33.37 21.33
C ALA A 700 -18.15 -34.87 21.44
#